data_AF-A0A426QIQ9-F1
#
_entry.id   AF-A0A426QIQ9-F1
#
_cell.length_a   1.000
_cell.length_b   1.000
_cell.length_c   1.000
_cell.angle_alpha   90.00
_cell.angle_beta   90.00
_cell.angle_gamma   90.00
#
_symmetry.space_group_name_H-M   'P 1'
#
loop_
_entity.id
_entity.type
_entity.pdbx_description
1 polymer ?
#
loop_
_entity_poly.entity_id
_entity_poly.type
_entity_poly.pdbx_seq_one_letter_code
_entity_poly.pdbx_strand_id
1 'polypeptide(L)'
;MINSTRKDAPSAAGCSLLARTALAIAMAGLVLPTQAGKITSTPSASGAPGFGGWNLSNVEVVLDGTQGAIGSNESWFDPATGAYNFAPDSDFSYESLVFDDAGTLMGIVLAKDWPIGEPAGIKIVNNDPGVKNDKPANCIMSTSYLEGNYLDSIDPKQVTCSSAFQTHKRYKVAMLPNTVDGIGSESVDLVFNVEAETGTRDYQVFQKINNWTDGRLQGFKLEVGFGVGASFVSATDAGVDLANLNIAVPSDLWSPTQLATFSAGLFGPEDKHTGELGFFDPESRAGFLIDEYVAGIQPLTDTLTATTPLASNYHDVPAGAGVAANQFGPWLPNNMLPYGIFFDDDGNPETDAELLAWYGYNPAIGGLGWMRGAEDSFAAISADEIQAMGANLSYTSDLIDDLVNIGLNYVVRVGDVSTFPASANNSFTIRVTPTPDTSGSGVPAYVGQTPDPLLLYTDSNASVLLQPEPTFEIGSLLTARVGDADLNQDPMVTEEVTVAISSNSGLSDALTLVEQGANRGVFAATLPDSYSNVTPGTVITLAYTDVSEAMEKTSTTTAVDVSTPVLSDVSITDLSVPTWVFDGSPNMLSVTIQNDKLAAGFASGTVLLTGSDGSEFTASFSDLGVGKKLRFRFKWTAELADPTVPESVEWVASVTVADTIVDGAEALTEVKVKPGKRANK
;
A
#
# COMPACT_ATOMS: atom_id res chain seq x y z
N MET A 1 47.37 74.49 -55.13
CA MET A 1 48.69 73.96 -55.52
C MET A 1 48.47 72.56 -56.09
N ILE A 2 48.83 72.41 -57.38
CA ILE A 2 49.13 71.19 -58.16
C ILE A 2 47.98 70.17 -58.31
N ASN A 3 47.12 70.32 -59.34
CA ASN A 3 47.14 69.71 -60.70
C ASN A 3 46.87 68.19 -60.71
N SER A 4 45.70 67.71 -61.15
CA SER A 4 45.20 67.55 -62.53
C SER A 4 45.82 66.38 -63.32
N THR A 5 45.02 65.30 -63.43
CA THR A 5 44.72 64.47 -64.63
C THR A 5 45.85 63.82 -65.46
N ARG A 6 45.78 62.49 -65.61
CA ARG A 6 45.91 61.71 -66.88
C ARG A 6 45.40 60.28 -66.62
N LYS A 7 44.34 59.79 -67.26
CA LYS A 7 44.13 59.30 -68.64
C LYS A 7 44.82 57.96 -68.97
N ASP A 8 43.96 57.04 -69.42
CA ASP A 8 44.17 55.90 -70.33
C ASP A 8 44.44 54.50 -69.71
N ALA A 9 43.39 53.67 -69.79
CA ALA A 9 43.40 52.21 -69.88
C ALA A 9 43.23 51.82 -71.39
N PRO A 10 43.47 50.58 -71.89
CA PRO A 10 42.88 49.34 -71.35
C PRO A 10 43.66 48.00 -71.53
N SER A 11 43.11 46.94 -70.89
CA SER A 11 42.94 45.55 -71.39
C SER A 11 44.19 44.70 -71.66
N ALA A 12 44.32 43.41 -71.32
CA ALA A 12 43.56 42.37 -70.61
C ALA A 12 44.57 41.20 -70.45
N ALA A 13 44.63 40.41 -69.39
CA ALA A 13 43.81 39.24 -69.07
C ALA A 13 44.46 38.60 -67.81
N GLY A 14 43.79 37.96 -66.87
CA GLY A 14 42.39 37.60 -66.76
C GLY A 14 42.10 36.91 -65.43
N CYS A 15 40.87 36.41 -65.37
CA CYS A 15 40.33 35.38 -64.49
C CYS A 15 39.61 35.77 -63.18
N SER A 16 38.33 35.38 -63.20
CA SER A 16 37.45 34.89 -62.12
C SER A 16 36.60 35.89 -61.31
N LEU A 17 35.40 36.12 -61.85
CA LEU A 17 34.07 36.02 -61.22
C LEU A 17 33.98 36.19 -59.69
N LEU A 18 33.23 37.22 -59.25
CA LEU A 18 32.46 37.19 -58.01
C LEU A 18 31.15 37.95 -58.19
N ALA A 19 30.08 37.31 -57.70
CA ALA A 19 28.69 37.57 -57.98
C ALA A 19 28.10 38.72 -57.14
N ARG A 20 27.00 39.28 -57.65
CA ARG A 20 26.09 40.21 -57.00
C ARG A 20 25.36 39.53 -55.83
N THR A 21 25.12 40.26 -54.74
CA THR A 21 24.16 39.83 -53.71
C THR A 21 23.23 40.98 -53.33
N ALA A 22 21.94 40.65 -53.34
CA ALA A 22 20.81 41.51 -53.06
C ALA A 22 20.57 41.66 -51.55
N LEU A 23 19.96 42.80 -51.19
CA LEU A 23 19.48 43.14 -49.86
C LEU A 23 18.17 42.40 -49.58
N ALA A 24 18.17 41.53 -48.56
CA ALA A 24 16.97 40.95 -47.96
C ALA A 24 16.98 41.26 -46.46
N ILE A 25 16.00 42.04 -46.02
CA ILE A 25 15.71 42.27 -44.60
C ILE A 25 15.00 41.02 -44.09
N ALA A 26 15.72 40.16 -43.39
CA ALA A 26 15.14 39.07 -42.63
C ALA A 26 14.77 39.60 -41.23
N MET A 27 13.48 39.79 -40.97
CA MET A 27 12.96 39.76 -39.60
C MET A 27 13.08 38.32 -39.10
N ALA A 28 14.26 37.98 -38.58
CA ALA A 28 14.41 36.81 -37.72
C ALA A 28 13.80 37.19 -36.36
N GLY A 29 12.52 36.90 -36.19
CA GLY A 29 11.98 36.71 -34.85
C GLY A 29 12.82 35.62 -34.19
N LEU A 30 13.57 35.98 -33.15
CA LEU A 30 14.14 35.04 -32.20
C LEU A 30 12.95 34.34 -31.54
N VAL A 31 12.52 33.23 -32.14
CA VAL A 31 11.75 32.23 -31.42
C VAL A 31 12.78 31.61 -30.46
N LEU A 32 12.82 32.13 -29.24
CA LEU A 32 13.48 31.43 -28.15
C LEU A 32 12.85 30.03 -28.11
N PRO A 33 13.64 28.94 -28.06
CA PRO A 33 13.06 27.62 -27.88
C PRO A 33 12.18 27.68 -26.63
N THR A 34 10.90 27.35 -26.77
CA THR A 34 9.95 27.24 -25.66
C THR A 34 10.51 26.23 -24.67
N GLN A 35 10.90 26.69 -23.48
CA GLN A 35 11.70 25.89 -22.57
C GLN A 35 10.84 25.20 -21.50
N ALA A 36 10.50 23.91 -21.65
CA ALA A 36 9.85 23.11 -20.59
C ALA A 36 10.46 23.35 -19.22
N GLY A 37 9.68 23.28 -18.16
CA GLY A 37 10.18 23.10 -16.82
C GLY A 37 10.36 21.63 -16.53
N LYS A 38 11.47 21.32 -15.90
CA LYS A 38 11.69 20.06 -15.19
C LYS A 38 11.82 20.38 -13.72
N ILE A 39 11.16 19.64 -12.85
CA ILE A 39 11.39 19.78 -11.41
C ILE A 39 12.82 19.30 -11.12
N THR A 40 13.57 20.14 -10.41
CA THR A 40 14.97 19.89 -10.06
C THR A 40 15.10 18.56 -9.32
N SER A 41 16.20 17.84 -9.60
CA SER A 41 16.49 16.56 -8.97
C SER A 41 17.99 16.32 -9.02
N THR A 42 18.65 16.43 -7.88
CA THR A 42 20.06 16.12 -7.69
C THR A 42 20.23 14.96 -6.69
N PRO A 43 21.40 14.31 -6.65
CA PRO A 43 21.73 13.42 -5.55
C PRO A 43 21.76 14.18 -4.20
N SER A 44 21.26 13.56 -3.13
CA SER A 44 21.50 13.99 -1.75
C SER A 44 22.93 13.66 -1.32
N ALA A 45 23.32 14.05 -0.10
CA ALA A 45 24.61 13.71 0.48
C ALA A 45 24.85 12.19 0.63
N SER A 46 23.78 11.38 0.77
CA SER A 46 23.87 9.92 0.74
C SER A 46 24.09 9.34 -0.67
N GLY A 47 24.03 10.19 -1.70
CA GLY A 47 24.14 9.81 -3.11
C GLY A 47 22.80 9.42 -3.74
N ALA A 48 21.71 9.43 -2.97
CA ALA A 48 20.40 9.03 -3.43
C ALA A 48 19.79 10.12 -4.35
N PRO A 49 19.32 9.78 -5.56
CA PRO A 49 18.73 10.77 -6.46
C PRO A 49 17.38 11.29 -5.95
N GLY A 50 17.02 12.50 -6.39
CA GLY A 50 15.69 13.08 -6.21
C GLY A 50 15.59 14.21 -5.19
N PHE A 51 16.72 14.65 -4.62
CA PHE A 51 16.82 15.79 -3.72
C PHE A 51 16.79 17.14 -4.48
N GLY A 52 16.51 18.24 -3.77
CA GLY A 52 16.59 19.62 -4.26
C GLY A 52 15.38 20.09 -5.09
N GLY A 53 14.49 19.18 -5.47
CA GLY A 53 13.24 19.52 -6.15
C GLY A 53 12.18 20.09 -5.23
N TRP A 54 12.00 19.52 -4.03
CA TRP A 54 11.20 20.16 -2.99
C TRP A 54 11.99 21.32 -2.38
N ASN A 55 11.42 22.51 -2.41
CA ASN A 55 12.03 23.72 -1.90
C ASN A 55 11.76 23.82 -0.39
N LEU A 56 12.84 23.91 0.39
CA LEU A 56 12.78 23.90 1.85
C LEU A 56 12.80 25.31 2.48
N SER A 57 12.54 26.37 1.71
CA SER A 57 12.59 27.75 2.23
C SER A 57 11.49 28.08 3.22
N ASN A 58 10.36 27.39 3.15
CA ASN A 58 9.25 27.46 4.11
C ASN A 58 9.10 26.15 4.90
N VAL A 59 10.15 25.33 4.96
CA VAL A 59 10.12 24.00 5.59
C VAL A 59 11.24 23.87 6.60
N GLU A 60 10.91 23.35 7.78
CA GLU A 60 11.88 22.90 8.78
C GLU A 60 11.85 21.38 8.88
N VAL A 61 12.99 20.72 8.65
CA VAL A 61 13.11 19.27 8.77
C VAL A 61 13.63 18.97 10.17
N VAL A 62 12.80 18.30 10.97
CA VAL A 62 13.08 17.97 12.38
C VAL A 62 13.33 16.48 12.46
N LEU A 63 14.45 16.10 13.05
CA LEU A 63 14.83 14.71 13.30
C LEU A 63 14.63 14.43 14.79
N ASP A 64 14.24 13.22 15.19
CA ASP A 64 14.14 12.89 16.61
C ASP A 64 15.50 12.94 17.34
N GLY A 65 15.46 13.07 18.66
CA GLY A 65 16.64 13.16 19.53
C GLY A 65 17.10 14.60 19.81
N THR A 66 18.20 14.72 20.55
CA THR A 66 18.75 16.03 20.93
C THR A 66 19.16 16.83 19.70
N GLN A 67 18.53 17.99 19.47
CA GLN A 67 18.84 18.85 18.31
C GLN A 67 20.18 19.56 18.42
N GLY A 68 20.92 19.61 17.32
CA GLY A 68 22.23 20.24 17.26
C GLY A 68 22.58 20.95 15.96
N ALA A 69 23.80 21.50 15.94
CA ALA A 69 24.32 22.17 14.76
C ALA A 69 24.76 21.17 13.68
N ILE A 70 24.68 21.58 12.40
CA ILE A 70 25.17 20.79 11.26
C ILE A 70 26.62 20.34 11.50
N GLY A 71 26.85 19.04 11.40
CA GLY A 71 28.16 18.40 11.61
C GLY A 71 28.49 18.04 13.06
N SER A 72 27.57 18.23 14.00
CA SER A 72 27.67 17.72 15.38
C SER A 72 27.25 16.24 15.48
N ASN A 73 27.38 15.66 16.68
CA ASN A 73 26.89 14.31 17.01
C ASN A 73 25.41 14.30 17.47
N GLU A 74 24.80 15.48 17.55
CA GLU A 74 23.37 15.67 17.84
C GLU A 74 22.56 15.51 16.54
N SER A 75 21.23 15.54 16.63
CA SER A 75 20.35 15.42 15.47
C SER A 75 20.36 16.71 14.67
N TRP A 76 20.56 16.60 13.35
CA TRP A 76 20.57 17.77 12.46
C TRP A 76 20.29 17.38 11.01
N PHE A 77 19.78 18.35 10.23
CA PHE A 77 19.57 18.24 8.79
C PHE A 77 20.15 19.48 8.07
N ASP A 78 20.86 19.25 6.96
CA ASP A 78 21.38 20.31 6.08
C ASP A 78 20.48 20.48 4.85
N PRO A 79 19.64 21.53 4.79
CA PRO A 79 18.72 21.76 3.67
C PRO A 79 19.41 22.09 2.35
N ALA A 80 20.71 22.41 2.34
CA ALA A 80 21.45 22.67 1.11
C ALA A 80 21.92 21.38 0.42
N THR A 81 22.20 20.33 1.19
CA THR A 81 22.83 19.10 0.68
C THR A 81 22.00 17.84 0.92
N GLY A 82 21.02 17.88 1.81
CA GLY A 82 20.30 16.72 2.29
C GLY A 82 21.14 15.83 3.21
N ALA A 83 22.27 16.32 3.73
CA ALA A 83 23.03 15.61 4.76
C ALA A 83 22.28 15.65 6.09
N TYR A 84 22.39 14.59 6.89
CA TYR A 84 21.78 14.53 8.20
C TYR A 84 22.55 13.62 9.16
N ASN A 85 22.23 13.74 10.45
CA ASN A 85 22.68 12.86 11.50
C ASN A 85 21.54 12.68 12.50
N PHE A 86 21.40 11.48 13.05
CA PHE A 86 20.57 11.21 14.22
C PHE A 86 21.46 11.13 15.46
N ALA A 87 21.03 11.76 16.55
CA ALA A 87 21.70 11.68 17.84
C ALA A 87 21.63 10.25 18.41
N PRO A 88 22.52 9.87 19.35
CA PRO A 88 22.45 8.56 19.99
C PRO A 88 21.18 8.29 20.79
N ASP A 89 20.42 9.34 21.15
CA ASP A 89 19.14 9.28 21.87
C ASP A 89 17.92 9.34 20.93
N SER A 90 18.13 9.28 19.61
CA SER A 90 17.09 9.30 18.59
C SER A 90 16.45 7.93 18.38
N ASP A 91 15.15 7.91 18.13
CA ASP A 91 14.38 6.76 17.63
C ASP A 91 14.39 6.60 16.09
N PHE A 92 15.05 7.53 15.40
CA PHE A 92 15.24 7.60 13.94
C PHE A 92 14.01 8.09 13.15
N SER A 93 13.01 8.60 13.85
CA SER A 93 11.87 9.29 13.22
C SER A 93 12.22 10.71 12.81
N TYR A 94 11.48 11.24 11.84
CA TYR A 94 11.62 12.62 11.39
C TYR A 94 10.31 13.16 10.83
N GLU A 95 10.18 14.48 10.84
CA GLU A 95 9.05 15.18 10.24
C GLU A 95 9.52 16.44 9.51
N SER A 96 8.68 16.96 8.62
CA SER A 96 8.96 18.23 7.95
C SER A 96 7.81 19.20 8.15
N LEU A 97 8.07 20.22 8.96
CA LEU A 97 7.14 21.27 9.35
C LEU A 97 7.02 22.29 8.21
N VAL A 98 5.80 22.57 7.75
CA VAL A 98 5.52 23.48 6.63
C VAL A 98 4.88 24.76 7.15
N PHE A 99 5.51 25.89 6.88
CA PHE A 99 5.08 27.21 7.34
C PHE A 99 4.52 28.08 6.21
N ASP A 100 3.63 29.02 6.56
CA ASP A 100 3.18 30.08 5.66
C ASP A 100 4.17 31.27 5.59
N ASP A 101 3.83 32.32 4.85
CA ASP A 101 4.64 33.53 4.73
C ASP A 101 4.72 34.39 6.00
N ALA A 102 3.88 34.09 7.00
CA ALA A 102 3.91 34.71 8.33
C ALA A 102 4.70 33.89 9.37
N GLY A 103 5.19 32.69 9.01
CA GLY A 103 5.86 31.77 9.93
C GLY A 103 4.90 30.97 10.80
N THR A 104 3.63 30.88 10.43
CA THR A 104 2.62 30.04 11.08
C THR A 104 2.78 28.60 10.59
N LEU A 105 2.82 27.63 11.52
CA LEU A 105 2.87 26.21 11.17
C LEU A 105 1.51 25.77 10.60
N MET A 106 1.50 25.36 9.34
CA MET A 106 0.28 25.00 8.59
C MET A 106 0.11 23.49 8.42
N GLY A 107 1.20 22.76 8.29
CA GLY A 107 1.14 21.33 8.06
C GLY A 107 2.43 20.60 8.40
N ILE A 108 2.33 19.27 8.42
CA ILE A 108 3.47 18.38 8.60
C ILE A 108 3.50 17.43 7.42
N VAL A 109 4.65 17.33 6.76
CA VAL A 109 4.91 16.29 5.77
C VAL A 109 5.55 15.11 6.50
N LEU A 110 4.92 13.94 6.35
CA LEU A 110 5.35 12.68 6.94
C LEU A 110 5.70 11.69 5.83
N ALA A 111 6.76 10.93 6.02
CA ALA A 111 7.18 9.82 5.16
C ALA A 111 7.47 8.59 6.04
N LYS A 112 8.08 7.55 5.48
CA LYS A 112 8.56 6.44 6.30
C LYS A 112 9.86 6.84 6.99
N ASP A 113 9.99 6.46 8.25
CA ASP A 113 11.17 6.73 9.07
C ASP A 113 12.40 6.00 8.55
N TRP A 114 13.57 6.39 9.04
CA TRP A 114 14.83 5.77 8.66
C TRP A 114 14.88 4.32 9.19
N PRO A 115 15.44 3.35 8.46
CA PRO A 115 16.12 3.44 7.15
C PRO A 115 15.18 3.23 5.95
N ILE A 116 13.87 3.10 6.18
CA ILE A 116 12.89 2.87 5.11
C ILE A 116 12.75 4.12 4.24
N GLY A 117 12.82 5.32 4.82
CA GLY A 117 12.88 6.60 4.12
C GLY A 117 14.04 7.49 4.60
N GLU A 118 14.25 8.59 3.88
CA GLU A 118 15.32 9.55 4.15
C GLU A 118 14.72 10.94 4.41
N PRO A 119 15.20 11.70 5.41
CA PRO A 119 14.90 13.14 5.51
C PRO A 119 15.23 13.85 4.18
N ALA A 120 14.37 14.69 3.61
CA ALA A 120 13.20 15.40 4.13
C ALA A 120 11.83 14.74 3.84
N GLY A 121 11.78 13.52 3.32
CA GLY A 121 10.51 12.80 3.10
C GLY A 121 9.85 12.98 1.72
N ILE A 122 10.22 13.99 0.91
CA ILE A 122 9.78 14.14 -0.50
C ILE A 122 10.98 14.09 -1.46
N LYS A 123 10.87 13.29 -2.53
CA LYS A 123 11.81 13.24 -3.64
C LYS A 123 11.12 13.38 -5.00
N ILE A 124 11.92 13.77 -5.99
CA ILE A 124 11.53 13.90 -7.39
C ILE A 124 12.20 12.81 -8.22
N VAL A 125 11.41 12.00 -8.92
CA VAL A 125 11.92 11.03 -9.89
C VAL A 125 11.62 11.55 -11.30
N ASN A 126 12.64 11.59 -12.14
CA ASN A 126 12.53 12.00 -13.54
C ASN A 126 12.90 10.84 -14.46
N ASN A 127 12.11 10.63 -15.51
CA ASN A 127 12.36 9.64 -16.57
C ASN A 127 12.49 8.18 -16.10
N ASP A 128 11.61 7.72 -15.21
CA ASP A 128 11.54 6.30 -14.83
C ASP A 128 11.14 5.45 -16.05
N PRO A 129 12.04 4.60 -16.58
CA PRO A 129 11.78 3.81 -17.77
C PRO A 129 10.85 2.62 -17.52
N GLY A 130 10.59 2.27 -16.25
CA GLY A 130 9.76 1.14 -15.87
C GLY A 130 8.25 1.43 -15.90
N VAL A 131 7.86 2.69 -16.07
CA VAL A 131 6.46 3.10 -16.07
C VAL A 131 5.73 2.52 -17.30
N LYS A 132 4.51 2.03 -17.06
CA LYS A 132 3.64 1.39 -18.07
C LYS A 132 2.29 2.10 -18.13
N ASN A 133 1.50 1.76 -19.15
CA ASN A 133 0.09 2.20 -19.32
C ASN A 133 -0.06 3.71 -19.43
N ASP A 134 0.82 4.36 -20.20
CA ASP A 134 0.79 5.80 -20.50
C ASP A 134 0.82 6.74 -19.27
N LYS A 135 1.14 6.19 -18.08
CA LYS A 135 1.38 6.99 -16.88
C LYS A 135 2.62 7.87 -17.05
N PRO A 136 2.67 9.04 -16.40
CA PRO A 136 3.86 9.88 -16.44
C PRO A 136 5.10 9.14 -15.91
N ALA A 137 6.20 9.21 -16.66
CA ALA A 137 7.50 8.68 -16.25
C ALA A 137 8.19 9.53 -15.17
N ASN A 138 7.58 10.64 -14.75
CA ASN A 138 8.09 11.50 -13.69
C ASN A 138 7.09 11.51 -12.53
N CYS A 139 7.60 11.62 -11.31
CA CYS A 139 6.73 11.67 -10.14
C CYS A 139 7.31 12.49 -8.97
N ILE A 140 6.39 13.02 -8.17
CA ILE A 140 6.64 13.62 -6.85
C ILE A 140 6.17 12.59 -5.82
N MET A 141 7.09 12.11 -4.97
CA MET A 141 6.82 10.93 -4.14
C MET A 141 7.66 10.91 -2.86
N SER A 142 7.37 9.95 -1.97
CA SER A 142 8.14 9.71 -0.74
C SER A 142 9.61 9.32 -1.01
N THR A 143 10.51 9.62 -0.09
CA THR A 143 11.93 9.23 -0.12
C THR A 143 12.19 7.73 0.07
N SER A 144 11.14 6.91 0.20
CA SER A 144 11.23 5.50 0.59
C SER A 144 12.09 4.59 -0.30
N TYR A 145 12.51 3.47 0.30
CA TYR A 145 13.28 2.36 -0.24
C TYR A 145 12.45 1.07 -0.30
N LEU A 146 12.86 0.14 -1.17
CA LEU A 146 12.21 -1.16 -1.34
C LEU A 146 12.57 -2.06 -0.15
N GLU A 147 11.59 -2.85 0.27
CA GLU A 147 11.76 -3.88 1.28
C GLU A 147 12.95 -4.80 0.97
N GLY A 148 13.70 -5.18 2.02
CA GLY A 148 14.95 -5.95 1.93
C GLY A 148 16.13 -5.19 1.30
N ASN A 149 15.95 -3.92 0.94
CA ASN A 149 16.97 -3.08 0.29
C ASN A 149 16.86 -1.63 0.81
N TYR A 150 16.69 -1.47 2.13
CA TYR A 150 16.61 -0.18 2.80
C TYR A 150 17.92 0.60 2.73
N LEU A 151 17.90 1.85 3.19
CA LEU A 151 19.01 2.78 3.01
C LEU A 151 20.33 2.28 3.64
N ASP A 152 20.26 1.55 4.74
CA ASP A 152 21.38 0.97 5.48
C ASP A 152 21.82 -0.42 4.98
N SER A 153 21.14 -0.94 3.95
CA SER A 153 21.49 -2.21 3.32
C SER A 153 22.75 -2.11 2.45
N ILE A 154 23.38 -3.25 2.15
CA ILE A 154 24.57 -3.32 1.27
C ILE A 154 24.24 -2.86 -0.17
N ASP A 155 23.01 -3.08 -0.63
CA ASP A 155 22.51 -2.72 -1.96
C ASP A 155 21.18 -1.94 -1.84
N PRO A 156 21.21 -0.67 -1.41
CA PRO A 156 19.99 0.11 -1.18
C PRO A 156 19.25 0.39 -2.48
N LYS A 157 17.94 0.14 -2.52
CA LYS A 157 17.09 0.34 -3.71
C LYS A 157 15.95 1.30 -3.43
N GLN A 158 16.03 2.50 -3.99
CA GLN A 158 14.96 3.48 -3.89
C GLN A 158 13.68 3.01 -4.60
N VAL A 159 12.55 3.36 -4.00
CA VAL A 159 11.23 3.27 -4.65
C VAL A 159 11.19 4.30 -5.78
N THR A 160 10.63 3.92 -6.93
CA THR A 160 10.47 4.74 -8.13
C THR A 160 9.00 4.83 -8.55
N CYS A 161 8.70 5.61 -9.59
CA CYS A 161 7.33 5.78 -10.10
C CYS A 161 6.69 4.43 -10.46
N SER A 162 7.48 3.48 -10.97
CA SER A 162 7.08 2.16 -11.46
C SER A 162 7.13 1.02 -10.43
N SER A 163 7.58 1.26 -9.19
CA SER A 163 7.62 0.20 -8.16
C SER A 163 6.23 -0.42 -7.90
N ALA A 164 6.19 -1.56 -7.22
CA ALA A 164 4.93 -2.27 -6.96
C ALA A 164 3.98 -1.49 -6.01
N PHE A 165 2.76 -2.01 -5.83
CA PHE A 165 1.85 -1.59 -4.77
C PHE A 165 2.51 -1.77 -3.38
N GLN A 166 2.02 -1.04 -2.37
CA GLN A 166 2.54 -1.08 -0.98
C GLN A 166 4.02 -0.72 -0.76
N THR A 167 4.74 -0.22 -1.76
CA THR A 167 6.14 0.23 -1.63
C THR A 167 6.31 1.62 -0.99
N HIS A 168 5.39 2.07 -0.13
CA HIS A 168 5.44 3.37 0.57
C HIS A 168 5.69 4.62 -0.31
N LYS A 169 5.22 4.60 -1.57
CA LYS A 169 5.41 5.71 -2.53
C LYS A 169 4.85 7.06 -2.09
N ARG A 170 3.84 7.06 -1.22
CA ARG A 170 3.07 8.26 -0.88
C ARG A 170 3.67 8.93 0.34
N TYR A 171 4.01 10.20 0.20
CA TYR A 171 4.19 11.07 1.36
C TYR A 171 2.80 11.48 1.89
N LYS A 172 2.72 11.73 3.18
CA LYS A 172 1.52 12.16 3.90
C LYS A 172 1.64 13.66 4.19
N VAL A 173 0.53 14.39 4.14
CA VAL A 173 0.43 15.80 4.54
C VAL A 173 -0.64 15.93 5.60
N ALA A 174 -0.22 16.07 6.85
CA ALA A 174 -1.10 16.39 7.96
C ALA A 174 -1.44 17.88 7.93
N MET A 175 -2.72 18.18 7.69
CA MET A 175 -3.25 19.55 7.72
C MET A 175 -3.61 19.91 9.16
N LEU A 176 -3.00 20.96 9.71
CA LEU A 176 -3.11 21.32 11.13
C LEU A 176 -4.24 22.34 11.40
N PRO A 177 -4.60 22.65 12.65
CA PRO A 177 -5.75 23.51 12.96
C PRO A 177 -5.71 24.91 12.33
N ASN A 178 -4.52 25.48 12.12
CA ASN A 178 -4.36 26.78 11.45
C ASN A 178 -4.84 26.77 10.00
N THR A 179 -5.02 25.60 9.37
CA THR A 179 -5.54 25.48 8.00
C THR A 179 -7.05 25.68 7.91
N VAL A 180 -7.76 25.88 9.02
CA VAL A 180 -9.22 26.07 9.09
C VAL A 180 -9.64 27.15 10.09
N ASP A 181 -8.73 28.05 10.47
CA ASP A 181 -8.90 28.97 11.59
C ASP A 181 -9.68 30.26 11.26
N GLY A 182 -9.98 30.54 9.99
CA GLY A 182 -10.67 31.74 9.54
C GLY A 182 -9.79 33.00 9.45
N ILE A 183 -8.47 32.90 9.63
CA ILE A 183 -7.57 34.06 9.82
C ILE A 183 -6.80 34.45 8.54
N GLY A 184 -6.88 33.65 7.46
CA GLY A 184 -6.55 34.12 6.10
C GLY A 184 -5.28 33.57 5.45
N SER A 185 -4.84 32.36 5.79
CA SER A 185 -3.84 31.58 5.04
C SER A 185 -4.09 30.07 5.18
N GLU A 186 -5.38 29.67 5.09
CA GLU A 186 -5.97 28.35 5.42
C GLU A 186 -5.51 27.17 4.54
N SER A 187 -4.20 26.99 4.36
CA SER A 187 -3.67 26.06 3.38
C SER A 187 -2.23 25.63 3.67
N VAL A 188 -1.88 24.43 3.21
CA VAL A 188 -0.50 23.93 3.21
C VAL A 188 0.09 24.15 1.82
N ASP A 189 1.25 24.80 1.76
CA ASP A 189 1.93 25.16 0.51
C ASP A 189 3.26 24.39 0.35
N LEU A 190 3.30 23.50 -0.63
CA LEU A 190 4.49 22.73 -1.00
C LEU A 190 5.14 23.37 -2.24
N VAL A 191 6.32 23.95 -2.07
CA VAL A 191 7.03 24.68 -3.12
C VAL A 191 8.02 23.77 -3.84
N PHE A 192 8.07 23.82 -5.17
CA PHE A 192 8.93 22.97 -6.00
C PHE A 192 9.82 23.81 -6.92
N ASN A 193 11.13 23.56 -6.85
CA ASN A 193 12.14 24.16 -7.71
C ASN A 193 12.07 23.53 -9.11
N VAL A 194 12.11 24.38 -10.13
CA VAL A 194 12.13 23.97 -11.53
C VAL A 194 13.35 24.51 -12.26
N GLU A 195 13.81 23.76 -13.24
CA GLU A 195 14.87 24.13 -14.17
C GLU A 195 14.33 24.16 -15.59
N ALA A 196 14.96 24.97 -16.45
CA ALA A 196 14.56 25.10 -17.85
C ALA A 196 15.12 23.93 -18.69
N GLU A 197 14.26 23.35 -19.52
CA GLU A 197 14.44 22.23 -20.44
C GLU A 197 13.59 22.49 -21.70
N THR A 198 13.24 21.56 -22.60
CA THR A 198 12.42 21.83 -23.81
C THR A 198 11.16 20.96 -23.82
N GLY A 199 9.98 21.52 -24.16
CA GLY A 199 8.70 20.79 -24.17
C GLY A 199 7.79 20.99 -22.95
N THR A 200 7.21 19.90 -22.42
CA THR A 200 6.44 19.87 -21.15
C THR A 200 6.75 18.54 -20.44
N ARG A 201 6.62 18.52 -19.11
CA ARG A 201 6.70 17.31 -18.30
C ARG A 201 5.48 17.15 -17.43
N ASP A 202 4.95 15.94 -17.41
CA ASP A 202 3.90 15.53 -16.48
C ASP A 202 4.54 14.78 -15.31
N TYR A 203 4.11 15.13 -14.10
CA TYR A 203 4.51 14.51 -12.85
C TYR A 203 3.28 13.89 -12.20
N GLN A 204 3.29 12.57 -12.03
CA GLN A 204 2.32 11.92 -11.17
C GLN A 204 2.66 12.24 -9.71
N VAL A 205 1.68 12.70 -8.94
CA VAL A 205 1.89 12.96 -7.51
C VAL A 205 1.37 11.79 -6.69
N PHE A 206 2.26 11.21 -5.87
CA PHE A 206 1.93 10.18 -4.91
C PHE A 206 1.82 10.81 -3.52
N GLN A 207 0.59 11.19 -3.14
CA GLN A 207 0.31 11.90 -1.90
C GLN A 207 -0.84 11.23 -1.12
N LYS A 208 -0.79 11.34 0.21
CA LYS A 208 -1.94 11.26 1.11
C LYS A 208 -2.12 12.60 1.82
N ILE A 209 -3.35 13.01 2.08
CA ILE A 209 -3.64 14.13 2.99
C ILE A 209 -4.34 13.58 4.24
N ASN A 210 -4.06 14.17 5.39
CA ASN A 210 -4.54 13.71 6.70
C ASN A 210 -5.28 14.85 7.40
N ASN A 211 -6.45 14.55 7.96
CA ASN A 211 -7.21 15.53 8.73
C ASN A 211 -6.70 15.61 10.19
N TRP A 212 -5.78 16.54 10.43
CA TRP A 212 -5.26 16.87 11.77
C TRP A 212 -5.70 18.27 12.19
N THR A 213 -6.84 18.74 11.65
CA THR A 213 -7.33 20.11 11.83
C THR A 213 -8.08 20.32 13.15
N ASP A 214 -8.14 19.28 13.99
CA ASP A 214 -9.00 19.15 15.17
C ASP A 214 -10.52 19.19 14.91
N GLY A 215 -10.94 19.40 13.65
CA GLY A 215 -12.33 19.47 13.23
C GLY A 215 -12.63 18.55 12.05
N ARG A 216 -13.93 18.28 11.82
CA ARG A 216 -14.33 17.55 10.62
C ARG A 216 -14.13 18.41 9.37
N LEU A 217 -13.85 17.73 8.26
CA LEU A 217 -13.75 18.34 6.95
C LEU A 217 -14.86 17.80 6.03
N GLN A 218 -15.44 18.66 5.22
CA GLN A 218 -16.41 18.28 4.19
C GLN A 218 -15.78 18.19 2.79
N GLY A 219 -14.46 18.34 2.69
CA GLY A 219 -13.75 18.30 1.43
C GLY A 219 -12.40 19.01 1.48
N PHE A 220 -11.83 19.23 0.30
CA PHE A 220 -10.59 19.98 0.11
C PHE A 220 -10.51 20.55 -1.31
N LYS A 221 -9.52 21.43 -1.52
CA LYS A 221 -9.13 21.98 -2.82
C LYS A 221 -7.62 21.83 -3.01
N LEU A 222 -7.21 21.44 -4.21
CA LEU A 222 -5.81 21.42 -4.64
C LEU A 222 -5.59 22.51 -5.68
N GLU A 223 -4.51 23.28 -5.56
CA GLU A 223 -4.19 24.35 -6.50
C GLU A 223 -2.72 24.29 -6.92
N VAL A 224 -2.43 24.76 -8.14
CA VAL A 224 -1.06 25.06 -8.58
C VAL A 224 -0.90 26.55 -8.87
N GLY A 225 0.21 27.13 -8.43
CA GLY A 225 0.44 28.57 -8.51
C GLY A 225 1.81 28.99 -8.03
N PHE A 226 1.89 30.19 -7.44
CA PHE A 226 3.14 30.81 -7.00
C PHE A 226 2.97 31.50 -5.66
N GLY A 227 4.00 31.46 -4.82
CA GLY A 227 3.98 32.05 -3.47
C GLY A 227 3.46 31.07 -2.41
N VAL A 228 3.42 31.54 -1.17
CA VAL A 228 2.93 30.78 -0.01
C VAL A 228 2.06 31.68 0.87
N GLY A 229 1.20 31.10 1.69
CA GLY A 229 0.30 31.80 2.61
C GLY A 229 -0.59 32.82 1.92
N ALA A 230 -0.64 34.04 2.46
CA ALA A 230 -1.46 35.12 1.90
C ALA A 230 -0.93 35.65 0.55
N SER A 231 0.35 35.39 0.25
CA SER A 231 1.01 35.81 -0.99
C SER A 231 0.81 34.85 -2.17
N PHE A 232 0.11 33.73 -1.98
CA PHE A 232 -0.14 32.78 -3.06
C PHE A 232 -1.09 33.34 -4.12
N VAL A 233 -0.77 33.05 -5.37
CA VAL A 233 -1.57 33.37 -6.56
C VAL A 233 -1.63 32.13 -7.45
N SER A 234 -2.83 31.73 -7.89
CA SER A 234 -3.00 30.61 -8.81
C SER A 234 -2.28 30.85 -10.14
N ALA A 235 -2.00 29.78 -10.90
CA ALA A 235 -1.32 29.91 -12.19
C ALA A 235 -2.09 30.85 -13.14
N THR A 236 -3.41 30.72 -13.21
CA THR A 236 -4.26 31.58 -14.06
C THR A 236 -4.23 33.04 -13.61
N ASP A 237 -4.35 33.30 -12.30
CA ASP A 237 -4.35 34.67 -11.76
C ASP A 237 -2.97 35.34 -11.88
N ALA A 238 -1.90 34.54 -11.90
CA ALA A 238 -0.54 35.00 -12.20
C ALA A 238 -0.30 35.25 -13.70
N GLY A 239 -1.29 34.97 -14.57
CA GLY A 239 -1.21 35.16 -16.01
C GLY A 239 -0.41 34.09 -16.75
N VAL A 240 -0.20 32.93 -16.14
CA VAL A 240 0.48 31.79 -16.77
C VAL A 240 -0.53 30.98 -17.58
N ASP A 241 -0.19 30.66 -18.83
CA ASP A 241 -0.98 29.76 -19.66
C ASP A 241 -1.00 28.37 -19.03
N LEU A 242 -2.19 27.76 -18.87
CA LEU A 242 -2.34 26.43 -18.29
C LEU A 242 -1.61 25.34 -19.09
N ALA A 243 -1.23 25.57 -20.35
CA ALA A 243 -0.31 24.69 -21.05
C ALA A 243 1.07 24.57 -20.37
N ASN A 244 1.47 25.59 -19.58
CA ASN A 244 2.76 25.70 -18.92
C ASN A 244 2.73 25.39 -17.42
N LEU A 245 1.57 25.48 -16.76
CA LEU A 245 1.41 25.00 -15.39
C LEU A 245 -0.06 24.65 -15.16
N ASN A 246 -0.35 23.36 -14.94
CA ASN A 246 -1.71 22.90 -14.62
C ASN A 246 -1.67 21.66 -13.73
N ILE A 247 -2.83 21.35 -13.17
CA ILE A 247 -3.13 20.15 -12.41
C ILE A 247 -4.28 19.40 -13.12
N ALA A 248 -4.24 18.07 -13.14
CA ALA A 248 -5.22 17.26 -13.87
C ALA A 248 -5.46 15.89 -13.26
N VAL A 249 -6.60 15.29 -13.61
CA VAL A 249 -7.00 13.92 -13.22
C VAL A 249 -7.41 13.11 -14.47
N PRO A 250 -6.43 12.64 -15.27
CA PRO A 250 -6.69 11.99 -16.55
C PRO A 250 -7.58 10.75 -16.46
N SER A 251 -8.74 10.79 -17.13
CA SER A 251 -9.75 9.73 -17.10
C SER A 251 -9.32 8.42 -17.76
N ASP A 252 -8.28 8.48 -18.59
CA ASP A 252 -7.59 7.33 -19.18
C ASP A 252 -6.61 6.66 -18.20
N LEU A 253 -6.17 7.39 -17.16
CA LEU A 253 -5.30 6.85 -16.11
C LEU A 253 -6.10 6.34 -14.90
N TRP A 254 -7.15 7.06 -14.52
CA TRP A 254 -7.91 6.78 -13.30
C TRP A 254 -9.43 6.91 -13.49
N SER A 255 -10.16 6.05 -12.79
CA SER A 255 -11.59 6.19 -12.54
C SER A 255 -11.85 7.10 -11.33
N PRO A 256 -13.07 7.65 -11.15
CA PRO A 256 -13.38 8.53 -10.02
C PRO A 256 -13.04 7.94 -8.64
N THR A 257 -13.23 6.62 -8.47
CA THR A 257 -12.97 5.88 -7.22
C THR A 257 -11.48 5.58 -7.00
N GLN A 258 -10.58 6.20 -7.77
CA GLN A 258 -9.13 6.08 -7.61
C GLN A 258 -8.46 7.42 -7.36
N LEU A 259 -9.21 8.54 -7.32
CA LEU A 259 -8.63 9.89 -7.27
C LEU A 259 -8.42 10.40 -5.85
N ALA A 260 -9.44 10.30 -5.00
CA ALA A 260 -9.44 10.81 -3.63
C ALA A 260 -10.24 9.88 -2.72
N THR A 261 -9.61 8.81 -2.24
CA THR A 261 -10.27 7.75 -1.46
C THR A 261 -9.57 7.47 -0.14
N PHE A 262 -10.33 7.01 0.85
CA PHE A 262 -9.74 6.39 2.04
C PHE A 262 -8.92 5.14 1.67
N SER A 263 -8.07 4.71 2.61
CA SER A 263 -7.29 3.48 2.49
C SER A 263 -8.17 2.28 2.09
N ALA A 264 -7.59 1.33 1.37
CA ALA A 264 -8.25 0.05 1.08
C ALA A 264 -8.48 -0.73 2.40
N GLY A 265 -9.32 -1.77 2.39
CA GLY A 265 -9.67 -2.53 3.60
C GLY A 265 -10.75 -1.88 4.48
N LEU A 266 -10.90 -0.55 4.49
CA LEU A 266 -11.97 0.11 5.27
C LEU A 266 -13.30 0.26 4.51
N PHE A 267 -13.24 0.57 3.22
CA PHE A 267 -14.42 0.83 2.38
C PHE A 267 -14.16 0.36 0.95
N GLY A 268 -15.11 -0.33 0.35
CA GLY A 268 -15.09 -0.81 -1.03
C GLY A 268 -15.29 -2.31 -1.18
N PRO A 269 -15.55 -2.75 -2.43
CA PRO A 269 -15.49 -4.16 -2.79
C PRO A 269 -14.07 -4.70 -2.69
N GLU A 270 -13.97 -6.02 -2.77
CA GLU A 270 -12.71 -6.77 -2.69
C GLU A 270 -11.63 -6.09 -3.54
N ASP A 271 -10.60 -5.55 -2.87
CA ASP A 271 -9.52 -4.87 -3.56
C ASP A 271 -8.57 -5.93 -4.13
N LYS A 272 -8.32 -5.89 -5.43
CA LYS A 272 -7.42 -6.83 -6.10
C LYS A 272 -5.97 -6.85 -5.56
N HIS A 273 -5.57 -5.85 -4.76
CA HIS A 273 -4.25 -5.75 -4.17
C HIS A 273 -4.18 -6.27 -2.74
N THR A 274 -5.25 -6.13 -1.95
CA THR A 274 -5.29 -6.62 -0.55
C THR A 274 -6.07 -7.92 -0.41
N GLY A 275 -7.03 -8.20 -1.31
CA GLY A 275 -7.95 -9.33 -1.19
C GLY A 275 -9.09 -9.09 -0.19
N GLU A 276 -9.15 -7.90 0.40
CA GLU A 276 -10.06 -7.59 1.50
C GLU A 276 -11.28 -6.78 1.04
N LEU A 277 -12.41 -7.07 1.67
CA LEU A 277 -13.61 -6.25 1.59
C LEU A 277 -13.51 -5.07 2.55
N GLY A 278 -14.21 -3.98 2.23
CA GLY A 278 -14.29 -2.81 3.11
C GLY A 278 -15.02 -3.12 4.41
N PHE A 279 -14.31 -3.02 5.54
CA PHE A 279 -14.83 -3.29 6.88
C PHE A 279 -16.11 -2.52 7.23
N PHE A 280 -16.21 -1.24 6.87
CA PHE A 280 -17.38 -0.38 7.14
C PHE A 280 -18.39 -0.32 6.01
N ASP A 281 -17.98 -0.67 4.78
CA ASP A 281 -18.83 -0.70 3.58
C ASP A 281 -18.18 -1.62 2.52
N PRO A 282 -18.65 -2.86 2.35
CA PRO A 282 -18.04 -3.80 1.41
C PRO A 282 -18.46 -3.54 -0.05
N GLU A 283 -19.35 -2.58 -0.31
CA GLU A 283 -19.90 -2.37 -1.65
C GLU A 283 -19.30 -1.12 -2.33
N SER A 284 -18.99 -0.09 -1.55
CA SER A 284 -18.65 1.24 -2.08
C SER A 284 -17.41 1.86 -1.45
N ARG A 285 -16.50 2.35 -2.30
CA ARG A 285 -15.34 3.15 -1.85
C ARG A 285 -15.81 4.46 -1.23
N ALA A 286 -15.25 4.81 -0.08
CA ALA A 286 -15.43 6.10 0.55
C ALA A 286 -14.34 7.11 0.13
N GLY A 287 -14.67 8.39 0.15
CA GLY A 287 -13.78 9.49 -0.25
C GLY A 287 -14.56 10.64 -0.88
N PHE A 288 -13.93 11.35 -1.82
CA PHE A 288 -14.52 12.49 -2.52
C PHE A 288 -14.41 12.35 -4.04
N LEU A 289 -15.42 12.84 -4.75
CA LEU A 289 -15.34 13.10 -6.18
C LEU A 289 -14.50 14.36 -6.41
N ILE A 290 -13.70 14.33 -7.49
CA ILE A 290 -13.05 15.53 -8.02
C ILE A 290 -13.99 16.16 -9.06
N ASP A 291 -14.44 17.38 -8.81
CA ASP A 291 -15.48 18.05 -9.62
C ASP A 291 -15.02 18.29 -11.07
N GLU A 292 -13.72 18.49 -11.28
CA GLU A 292 -13.09 18.70 -12.59
C GLU A 292 -12.82 17.39 -13.35
N TYR A 293 -13.16 16.22 -12.77
CA TYR A 293 -13.07 14.96 -13.49
C TYR A 293 -14.13 14.88 -14.59
N VAL A 294 -13.66 14.82 -15.85
CA VAL A 294 -14.52 14.63 -17.02
C VAL A 294 -14.06 13.41 -17.81
N ALA A 295 -14.99 12.48 -18.05
CA ALA A 295 -14.70 11.28 -18.84
C ALA A 295 -14.39 11.64 -20.30
N GLY A 296 -13.22 11.23 -20.80
CA GLY A 296 -12.81 11.35 -22.21
C GLY A 296 -12.34 12.74 -22.65
N ILE A 297 -12.47 13.77 -21.81
CA ILE A 297 -11.92 15.11 -22.06
C ILE A 297 -11.19 15.53 -20.79
N GLN A 298 -9.94 15.96 -20.92
CA GLN A 298 -9.17 16.50 -19.80
C GLN A 298 -9.05 18.01 -19.95
N PRO A 299 -9.91 18.80 -19.28
CA PRO A 299 -9.73 20.23 -19.23
C PRO A 299 -8.44 20.55 -18.48
N LEU A 300 -7.66 21.50 -19.01
CA LEU A 300 -6.56 22.07 -18.23
C LEU A 300 -7.16 22.98 -17.18
N THR A 301 -6.73 22.81 -15.93
CA THR A 301 -7.16 23.61 -14.78
C THR A 301 -5.95 23.83 -13.86
N ASP A 302 -5.94 24.90 -13.09
CA ASP A 302 -4.97 25.08 -11.99
C ASP A 302 -5.55 24.69 -10.64
N THR A 303 -6.81 24.21 -10.61
CA THR A 303 -7.57 23.90 -9.41
C THR A 303 -8.29 22.55 -9.57
N LEU A 304 -8.23 21.72 -8.53
CA LEU A 304 -9.10 20.56 -8.34
C LEU A 304 -9.92 20.74 -7.06
N THR A 305 -11.23 20.55 -7.14
CA THR A 305 -12.18 20.72 -6.04
C THR A 305 -12.79 19.38 -5.66
N ALA A 306 -12.80 19.08 -4.36
CA ALA A 306 -13.28 17.82 -3.81
C ALA A 306 -14.21 18.08 -2.63
N THR A 307 -15.47 18.42 -2.90
CA THR A 307 -16.49 18.68 -1.85
C THR A 307 -17.70 17.77 -1.92
N THR A 308 -17.79 16.95 -2.96
CA THR A 308 -18.86 15.96 -3.13
C THR A 308 -18.36 14.60 -2.64
N PRO A 309 -18.93 13.98 -1.59
CA PRO A 309 -18.50 12.67 -1.14
C PRO A 309 -18.83 11.58 -2.18
N LEU A 310 -18.02 10.53 -2.23
CA LEU A 310 -18.36 9.30 -2.94
C LEU A 310 -19.60 8.66 -2.29
N ALA A 311 -20.41 7.98 -3.11
CA ALA A 311 -21.67 7.34 -2.70
C ALA A 311 -21.43 6.07 -1.84
N SER A 312 -20.87 6.26 -0.65
CA SER A 312 -20.58 5.23 0.35
C SER A 312 -21.37 5.50 1.64
N ASN A 313 -21.42 4.50 2.51
CA ASN A 313 -22.03 4.59 3.83
C ASN A 313 -21.15 5.28 4.88
N TYR A 314 -19.99 5.84 4.51
CA TYR A 314 -19.05 6.48 5.45
C TYR A 314 -19.74 7.43 6.44
N HIS A 315 -20.56 8.34 5.93
CA HIS A 315 -21.24 9.35 6.75
C HIS A 315 -22.32 8.79 7.68
N ASP A 316 -22.78 7.57 7.39
CA ASP A 316 -23.87 6.89 8.05
C ASP A 316 -23.37 5.71 8.92
N VAL A 317 -22.06 5.57 9.17
CA VAL A 317 -21.54 4.48 10.02
C VAL A 317 -22.05 4.62 11.47
N PRO A 318 -22.67 3.57 12.06
CA PRO A 318 -22.99 2.25 11.48
C PRO A 318 -24.19 2.32 10.50
N ALA A 319 -23.99 1.84 9.27
CA ALA A 319 -24.96 2.01 8.19
C ALA A 319 -26.34 1.43 8.54
N GLY A 320 -27.40 2.19 8.27
CA GLY A 320 -28.80 1.76 8.52
C GLY A 320 -29.26 1.92 9.98
N ALA A 321 -28.41 2.38 10.90
CA ALA A 321 -28.77 2.67 12.29
C ALA A 321 -29.63 3.95 12.45
N GLY A 322 -29.65 4.79 11.42
CA GLY A 322 -30.37 6.07 11.38
C GLY A 322 -29.54 7.23 11.95
N VAL A 323 -29.89 8.45 11.53
CA VAL A 323 -29.09 9.68 11.75
C VAL A 323 -28.69 9.97 13.20
N ALA A 324 -29.45 9.48 14.19
CA ALA A 324 -29.16 9.68 15.61
C ALA A 324 -28.01 8.78 16.12
N ALA A 325 -27.70 7.71 15.37
CA ALA A 325 -26.66 6.74 15.68
C ALA A 325 -25.41 6.91 14.79
N ASN A 326 -25.45 7.80 13.79
CA ASN A 326 -24.32 8.11 12.92
C ASN A 326 -23.19 8.73 13.72
N GLN A 327 -21.95 8.24 13.53
CA GLN A 327 -20.82 8.64 14.35
C GLN A 327 -19.73 9.35 13.55
N PHE A 328 -19.56 8.99 12.27
CA PHE A 328 -18.49 9.55 11.46
C PHE A 328 -18.84 10.94 10.92
N GLY A 329 -19.99 11.07 10.25
CA GLY A 329 -20.35 12.31 9.54
C GLY A 329 -19.47 12.53 8.31
N PRO A 330 -19.08 13.78 7.99
CA PRO A 330 -18.04 14.04 7.00
C PRO A 330 -16.67 13.50 7.48
N TRP A 331 -15.58 13.91 6.88
CA TRP A 331 -14.25 13.39 7.15
C TRP A 331 -13.78 13.66 8.60
N LEU A 332 -13.60 12.60 9.39
CA LEU A 332 -13.16 12.66 10.78
C LEU A 332 -11.74 13.22 10.94
N PRO A 333 -11.47 14.03 11.98
CA PRO A 333 -10.12 14.39 12.42
C PRO A 333 -9.47 13.31 13.29
N ASN A 334 -8.14 13.40 13.45
CA ASN A 334 -7.33 12.48 14.26
C ASN A 334 -7.79 12.39 15.72
N ASN A 335 -8.30 13.48 16.29
CA ASN A 335 -8.79 13.52 17.67
C ASN A 335 -10.22 12.93 17.84
N MET A 336 -10.85 12.42 16.77
CA MET A 336 -12.18 11.80 16.79
C MET A 336 -12.20 10.37 16.22
N LEU A 337 -11.03 9.74 16.13
CA LEU A 337 -10.91 8.36 15.66
C LEU A 337 -11.49 7.37 16.67
N PRO A 338 -12.22 6.34 16.23
CA PRO A 338 -12.60 5.22 17.09
C PRO A 338 -11.42 4.27 17.31
N TYR A 339 -11.47 3.52 18.41
CA TYR A 339 -10.61 2.36 18.61
C TYR A 339 -11.06 1.19 17.74
N GLY A 340 -10.10 0.42 17.24
CA GLY A 340 -10.25 -0.86 16.56
C GLY A 340 -9.57 -1.98 17.35
N ILE A 341 -10.06 -3.21 17.16
CA ILE A 341 -9.33 -4.43 17.52
C ILE A 341 -8.79 -5.03 16.24
N PHE A 342 -7.50 -5.31 16.23
CA PHE A 342 -6.78 -5.84 15.09
C PHE A 342 -6.26 -7.25 15.38
N PHE A 343 -6.20 -8.09 14.36
CA PHE A 343 -5.67 -9.44 14.42
C PHE A 343 -4.45 -9.58 13.50
N ASP A 344 -3.33 -9.99 14.09
CA ASP A 344 -2.13 -10.35 13.36
C ASP A 344 -2.32 -11.72 12.67
N ASP A 345 -2.74 -11.67 11.41
CA ASP A 345 -3.08 -12.84 10.60
C ASP A 345 -1.86 -13.47 9.91
N ASP A 346 -0.77 -12.72 9.70
CA ASP A 346 0.47 -13.18 9.09
C ASP A 346 1.56 -13.55 10.11
N GLY A 347 1.35 -13.24 11.39
CA GLY A 347 2.26 -13.54 12.50
C GLY A 347 3.38 -12.51 12.66
N ASN A 348 3.37 -11.42 11.90
CA ASN A 348 4.39 -10.39 11.89
C ASN A 348 3.90 -9.12 12.63
N PRO A 349 4.44 -8.79 13.82
CA PRO A 349 4.02 -7.59 14.54
C PRO A 349 4.37 -6.27 13.83
N GLU A 350 5.17 -6.31 12.75
CA GLU A 350 5.60 -5.14 11.99
C GLU A 350 4.74 -4.84 10.76
N THR A 351 3.80 -5.73 10.40
CA THR A 351 2.87 -5.53 9.28
C THR A 351 1.52 -5.00 9.76
N ASP A 352 0.72 -4.52 8.81
CA ASP A 352 -0.63 -4.02 9.10
C ASP A 352 -1.54 -5.21 9.45
N ALA A 353 -2.16 -5.18 10.63
CA ALA A 353 -3.06 -6.23 11.11
C ALA A 353 -4.51 -6.05 10.64
N GLU A 354 -5.26 -7.14 10.53
CA GLU A 354 -6.66 -7.14 10.06
C GLU A 354 -7.60 -6.49 11.09
N LEU A 355 -8.39 -5.49 10.69
CA LEU A 355 -9.41 -4.88 11.54
C LEU A 355 -10.63 -5.80 11.71
N LEU A 356 -10.89 -6.25 12.95
CA LEU A 356 -11.99 -7.18 13.26
C LEU A 356 -13.16 -6.54 14.02
N ALA A 357 -12.90 -5.49 14.78
CA ALA A 357 -13.93 -4.80 15.56
C ALA A 357 -13.61 -3.33 15.74
N TRP A 358 -14.60 -2.54 16.09
CA TRP A 358 -14.42 -1.15 16.49
C TRP A 358 -15.33 -0.75 17.65
N TYR A 359 -14.91 0.25 18.42
CA TYR A 359 -15.62 0.74 19.59
C TYR A 359 -16.44 2.00 19.26
N GLY A 360 -17.74 1.95 19.52
CA GLY A 360 -18.64 3.07 19.24
C GLY A 360 -20.03 2.88 19.84
N TYR A 361 -20.95 3.80 19.55
CA TYR A 361 -22.36 3.61 19.82
C TYR A 361 -22.92 2.46 18.98
N ASN A 362 -23.32 1.39 19.65
CA ASN A 362 -23.88 0.21 19.03
C ASN A 362 -25.41 0.22 19.19
N PRO A 363 -26.17 0.35 18.07
CA PRO A 363 -27.63 0.37 18.09
C PRO A 363 -28.26 -0.91 18.65
N ALA A 364 -27.59 -2.06 18.53
CA ALA A 364 -28.09 -3.35 18.99
C ALA A 364 -28.19 -3.43 20.52
N ILE A 365 -27.37 -2.67 21.24
CA ILE A 365 -27.38 -2.59 22.72
C ILE A 365 -27.83 -1.22 23.24
N GLY A 366 -28.04 -0.23 22.37
CA GLY A 366 -28.49 1.12 22.73
C GLY A 366 -27.48 1.89 23.57
N GLY A 367 -26.18 1.63 23.40
CA GLY A 367 -25.10 2.19 24.19
C GLY A 367 -23.74 2.02 23.52
N LEU A 368 -22.66 2.46 24.17
CA LEU A 368 -21.30 2.23 23.70
C LEU A 368 -20.91 0.76 23.87
N GLY A 369 -20.15 0.23 22.93
CA GLY A 369 -19.61 -1.13 22.99
C GLY A 369 -18.84 -1.50 21.73
N TRP A 370 -18.16 -2.63 21.78
CA TRP A 370 -17.49 -3.21 20.62
C TRP A 370 -18.49 -3.78 19.63
N MET A 371 -18.20 -3.59 18.34
CA MET A 371 -19.03 -4.12 17.27
C MET A 371 -18.20 -4.53 16.06
N ARG A 372 -18.73 -5.50 15.30
CA ARG A 372 -18.13 -6.00 14.06
C ARG A 372 -18.33 -5.02 12.89
N GLY A 373 -17.79 -5.38 11.74
CA GLY A 373 -17.95 -4.64 10.49
C GLY A 373 -19.34 -4.77 9.84
N ALA A 374 -19.47 -4.22 8.64
CA ALA A 374 -20.70 -4.17 7.87
C ALA A 374 -21.18 -5.56 7.39
N GLU A 375 -20.28 -6.50 7.11
CA GLU A 375 -20.65 -7.88 6.72
C GLU A 375 -21.43 -8.59 7.84
N ASP A 376 -21.08 -8.31 9.10
CA ASP A 376 -21.78 -8.81 10.28
C ASP A 376 -22.91 -7.88 10.74
N SER A 377 -23.34 -6.93 9.89
CA SER A 377 -24.39 -5.96 10.20
C SER A 377 -24.12 -5.18 11.50
N PHE A 378 -22.85 -4.87 11.78
CA PHE A 378 -22.41 -4.18 13.00
C PHE A 378 -22.88 -4.88 14.29
N ALA A 379 -22.90 -6.21 14.29
CA ALA A 379 -23.28 -7.00 15.46
C ALA A 379 -22.43 -6.63 16.69
N ALA A 380 -23.07 -6.57 17.86
CA ALA A 380 -22.40 -6.36 19.13
C ALA A 380 -21.49 -7.54 19.48
N ILE A 381 -20.30 -7.24 19.99
CA ILE A 381 -19.37 -8.23 20.52
C ILE A 381 -19.55 -8.30 22.03
N SER A 382 -19.68 -9.52 22.56
CA SER A 382 -19.90 -9.71 23.99
C SER A 382 -18.62 -9.47 24.81
N ALA A 383 -18.77 -9.12 26.09
CA ALA A 383 -17.61 -8.92 26.95
C ALA A 383 -16.75 -10.17 27.10
N ASP A 384 -17.36 -11.36 27.16
CA ASP A 384 -16.67 -12.65 27.23
C ASP A 384 -15.81 -12.89 25.97
N GLU A 385 -16.30 -12.47 24.81
CA GLU A 385 -15.56 -12.57 23.56
C GLU A 385 -14.37 -11.62 23.50
N ILE A 386 -14.53 -10.37 23.96
CA ILE A 386 -13.40 -9.42 24.06
C ILE A 386 -12.36 -9.92 25.07
N GLN A 387 -12.77 -10.54 26.17
CA GLN A 387 -11.84 -11.17 27.12
C GLN A 387 -11.09 -12.35 26.49
N ALA A 388 -11.77 -13.17 25.67
CA ALA A 388 -11.12 -14.25 24.94
C ALA A 388 -10.12 -13.71 23.90
N MET A 389 -10.45 -12.62 23.20
CA MET A 389 -9.50 -11.91 22.32
C MET A 389 -8.31 -11.36 23.12
N GLY A 390 -8.55 -10.76 24.29
CA GLY A 390 -7.51 -10.21 25.16
C GLY A 390 -6.53 -11.27 25.69
N ALA A 391 -7.01 -12.50 25.92
CA ALA A 391 -6.16 -13.64 26.28
C ALA A 391 -5.31 -14.16 25.11
N ASN A 392 -5.62 -13.80 23.86
CA ASN A 392 -4.87 -14.23 22.68
C ASN A 392 -3.76 -13.22 22.34
N LEU A 393 -2.53 -13.70 22.15
CA LEU A 393 -1.35 -12.87 21.93
C LEU A 393 -1.29 -12.20 20.54
N SER A 394 -2.14 -12.60 19.60
CA SER A 394 -2.19 -12.06 18.24
C SER A 394 -3.17 -10.89 18.07
N TYR A 395 -3.91 -10.52 19.12
CA TYR A 395 -4.85 -9.40 19.07
C TYR A 395 -4.26 -8.14 19.69
N THR A 396 -4.43 -7.02 19.01
CA THR A 396 -4.03 -5.67 19.47
C THR A 396 -5.23 -4.71 19.41
N SER A 397 -5.12 -3.56 20.06
CA SER A 397 -6.14 -2.52 20.02
C SER A 397 -5.48 -1.16 19.92
N ASP A 398 -5.91 -0.35 18.95
CA ASP A 398 -5.44 1.02 18.76
C ASP A 398 -6.49 1.84 18.00
N LEU A 399 -6.25 3.13 17.76
CA LEU A 399 -7.08 3.97 16.92
C LEU A 399 -7.03 3.51 15.45
N ILE A 400 -8.17 3.59 14.77
CA ILE A 400 -8.26 3.33 13.32
C ILE A 400 -7.77 4.57 12.56
N ASP A 401 -6.45 4.77 12.53
CA ASP A 401 -5.79 5.95 11.95
C ASP A 401 -6.08 6.14 10.45
N ASP A 402 -6.39 5.07 9.73
CA ASP A 402 -6.71 5.13 8.32
C ASP A 402 -7.97 5.96 7.99
N LEU A 403 -8.84 6.19 8.97
CA LEU A 403 -10.01 7.06 8.81
C LEU A 403 -9.66 8.55 8.67
N VAL A 404 -8.45 8.98 9.02
CA VAL A 404 -7.99 10.35 8.71
C VAL A 404 -7.33 10.47 7.34
N ASN A 405 -7.06 9.36 6.64
CA ASN A 405 -6.18 9.33 5.47
C ASN A 405 -6.98 9.37 4.16
N ILE A 406 -6.71 10.35 3.29
CA ILE A 406 -7.20 10.34 1.90
C ILE A 406 -6.03 10.21 0.95
N GLY A 407 -6.01 9.12 0.19
CA GLY A 407 -5.05 8.89 -0.89
C GLY A 407 -5.43 9.69 -2.13
N LEU A 408 -4.48 10.46 -2.65
CA LEU A 408 -4.63 11.30 -3.82
C LEU A 408 -3.89 10.72 -5.04
N ASN A 409 -4.49 10.82 -6.22
CA ASN A 409 -3.84 10.57 -7.50
C ASN A 409 -4.20 11.70 -8.47
N TYR A 410 -3.18 12.47 -8.87
CA TYR A 410 -3.31 13.54 -9.86
C TYR A 410 -1.98 13.74 -10.58
N VAL A 411 -2.03 14.54 -11.65
CA VAL A 411 -0.88 14.93 -12.45
C VAL A 411 -0.67 16.43 -12.32
N VAL A 412 0.58 16.85 -12.17
CA VAL A 412 1.00 18.25 -12.37
C VAL A 412 1.82 18.33 -13.65
N ARG A 413 1.44 19.24 -14.55
CA ARG A 413 2.22 19.54 -15.75
C ARG A 413 3.08 20.77 -15.50
N VAL A 414 4.34 20.68 -15.89
CA VAL A 414 5.29 21.79 -15.94
C VAL A 414 5.74 21.97 -17.39
N GLY A 415 5.38 23.12 -17.97
CA GLY A 415 5.79 23.57 -19.30
C GLY A 415 6.67 24.80 -19.19
N ASP A 416 6.51 25.81 -20.05
CA ASP A 416 7.54 26.82 -20.23
C ASP A 416 7.82 27.69 -18.99
N VAL A 417 8.94 27.45 -18.29
CA VAL A 417 9.29 28.16 -17.04
C VAL A 417 9.66 29.62 -17.27
N SER A 418 10.00 30.02 -18.49
CA SER A 418 10.22 31.43 -18.81
C SER A 418 8.92 32.26 -18.76
N THR A 419 7.77 31.59 -18.74
CA THR A 419 6.46 32.23 -18.56
C THR A 419 6.10 32.44 -17.10
N PHE A 420 6.85 31.88 -16.16
CA PHE A 420 6.57 32.03 -14.73
C PHE A 420 6.90 33.45 -14.27
N PRO A 421 6.19 33.98 -13.25
CA PRO A 421 6.50 35.29 -12.69
C PRO A 421 7.96 35.35 -12.20
N ALA A 422 8.66 36.45 -12.45
CA ALA A 422 10.03 36.61 -11.99
C ALA A 422 10.16 36.49 -10.45
N SER A 423 9.12 36.86 -9.71
CA SER A 423 9.03 36.70 -8.26
C SER A 423 8.99 35.23 -7.80
N ALA A 424 8.63 34.30 -8.68
CA ALA A 424 8.60 32.88 -8.37
C ALA A 424 10.00 32.24 -8.32
N ASN A 425 11.04 32.93 -8.80
CA ASN A 425 12.44 32.46 -8.74
C ASN A 425 12.61 31.00 -9.21
N ASN A 426 12.06 30.66 -10.37
CA ASN A 426 12.03 29.30 -10.92
C ASN A 426 11.45 28.26 -9.95
N SER A 427 10.31 28.56 -9.34
CA SER A 427 9.54 27.61 -8.55
C SER A 427 8.05 27.72 -8.86
N PHE A 428 7.28 26.72 -8.43
CA PHE A 428 5.82 26.79 -8.34
C PHE A 428 5.37 26.12 -7.04
N THR A 429 4.13 26.36 -6.64
CA THR A 429 3.54 25.85 -5.40
C THR A 429 2.42 24.88 -5.73
N ILE A 430 2.38 23.73 -5.05
CA ILE A 430 1.18 22.90 -4.90
C ILE A 430 0.55 23.26 -3.57
N ARG A 431 -0.68 23.74 -3.59
CA ARG A 431 -1.43 24.18 -2.42
C ARG A 431 -2.54 23.17 -2.10
N VAL A 432 -2.70 22.86 -0.81
CA VAL A 432 -3.81 22.07 -0.27
C VAL A 432 -4.62 22.94 0.68
N THR A 433 -5.90 23.15 0.39
CA THR A 433 -6.83 23.94 1.22
C THR A 433 -7.96 23.02 1.72
N PRO A 434 -8.01 22.63 3.00
CA PRO A 434 -9.13 21.86 3.54
C PRO A 434 -10.42 22.69 3.54
N THR A 435 -11.57 22.02 3.46
CA THR A 435 -12.89 22.66 3.58
C THR A 435 -13.53 22.27 4.91
N PRO A 436 -13.67 23.21 5.87
CA PRO A 436 -14.27 22.92 7.17
C PRO A 436 -15.69 22.37 7.05
N ASP A 437 -16.06 21.42 7.91
CA ASP A 437 -17.43 20.93 8.02
C ASP A 437 -18.37 22.05 8.52
N THR A 438 -19.44 22.28 7.78
CA THR A 438 -20.49 23.26 8.10
C THR A 438 -21.81 22.62 8.53
N SER A 439 -21.89 21.28 8.58
CA SER A 439 -23.10 20.52 8.91
C SER A 439 -23.52 20.66 10.38
N GLY A 440 -22.59 21.03 11.26
CA GLY A 440 -22.81 21.09 12.71
C GLY A 440 -22.84 19.71 13.37
N SER A 441 -22.23 18.70 12.74
CA SER A 441 -22.11 17.36 13.32
C SER A 441 -21.41 17.40 14.68
N GLY A 442 -22.05 16.83 15.70
CA GLY A 442 -21.49 16.78 17.05
C GLY A 442 -20.26 15.88 17.16
N VAL A 443 -19.52 16.02 18.26
CA VAL A 443 -18.44 15.08 18.59
C VAL A 443 -19.05 13.68 18.79
N PRO A 444 -18.48 12.61 18.20
CA PRO A 444 -18.98 11.25 18.40
C PRO A 444 -18.96 10.87 19.88
N ALA A 445 -19.94 10.07 20.32
CA ALA A 445 -20.10 9.73 21.73
C ALA A 445 -18.95 8.89 22.32
N TYR A 446 -18.17 8.18 21.48
CA TYR A 446 -17.01 7.41 21.91
C TYR A 446 -15.76 8.26 22.15
N VAL A 447 -15.73 9.52 21.69
CA VAL A 447 -14.53 10.35 21.82
C VAL A 447 -14.25 10.65 23.29
N GLY A 448 -13.00 10.44 23.69
CA GLY A 448 -12.57 10.55 25.09
C GLY A 448 -13.12 9.44 26.00
N GLN A 449 -13.73 8.39 25.44
CA GLN A 449 -14.14 7.22 26.20
C GLN A 449 -13.06 6.15 26.09
N THR A 450 -12.74 5.53 27.23
CA THR A 450 -11.97 4.30 27.26
C THR A 450 -12.88 3.14 26.82
N PRO A 451 -12.44 2.26 25.91
CA PRO A 451 -13.23 1.09 25.55
C PRO A 451 -13.59 0.21 26.76
N ASP A 452 -14.82 -0.30 26.79
CA ASP A 452 -15.32 -1.21 27.82
C ASP A 452 -16.02 -2.43 27.19
N PRO A 453 -15.57 -3.67 27.45
CA PRO A 453 -14.33 -4.00 28.17
C PRO A 453 -13.06 -3.63 27.38
N LEU A 454 -11.95 -3.47 28.10
CA LEU A 454 -10.63 -3.31 27.50
C LEU A 454 -10.13 -4.65 26.92
N LEU A 455 -9.35 -4.58 25.85
CA LEU A 455 -8.60 -5.72 25.31
C LEU A 455 -7.32 -5.91 26.14
N LEU A 456 -7.39 -6.74 27.19
CA LEU A 456 -6.30 -6.95 28.15
C LEU A 456 -5.86 -8.41 28.22
N TYR A 457 -4.57 -8.63 28.37
CA TYR A 457 -4.04 -9.90 28.89
C TYR A 457 -4.06 -9.81 30.41
N THR A 458 -4.83 -10.68 31.06
CA THR A 458 -5.15 -10.57 32.49
C THR A 458 -4.58 -11.69 33.35
N ASP A 459 -3.91 -12.66 32.73
CA ASP A 459 -3.28 -13.75 33.47
C ASP A 459 -1.88 -13.32 33.94
N SER A 460 -1.63 -13.42 35.25
CA SER A 460 -0.26 -13.26 35.80
C SER A 460 0.61 -14.47 35.50
N ASN A 461 0.00 -15.61 35.15
CA ASN A 461 0.75 -16.77 34.68
C ASN A 461 1.09 -16.57 33.20
N ALA A 462 2.36 -16.32 32.92
CA ALA A 462 2.80 -15.89 31.61
C ALA A 462 2.57 -16.96 30.52
N SER A 463 2.18 -16.50 29.33
CA SER A 463 2.16 -17.26 28.09
C SER A 463 3.28 -16.80 27.16
N VAL A 464 3.94 -17.75 26.50
CA VAL A 464 4.98 -17.46 25.53
C VAL A 464 4.70 -18.19 24.23
N LEU A 465 4.99 -17.53 23.11
CA LEU A 465 4.70 -18.05 21.78
C LEU A 465 5.84 -17.70 20.84
N LEU A 466 6.34 -18.71 20.13
CA LEU A 466 7.33 -18.57 19.07
C LEU A 466 6.71 -19.10 17.77
N GLN A 467 6.56 -18.24 16.77
CA GLN A 467 5.88 -18.56 15.52
C GLN A 467 6.84 -18.47 14.33
N PRO A 468 6.60 -19.29 13.27
CA PRO A 468 5.62 -20.37 13.19
C PRO A 468 5.98 -21.59 14.06
N GLU A 469 4.98 -22.32 14.56
CA GLU A 469 5.15 -23.57 15.31
C GLU A 469 4.25 -24.71 14.75
N PRO A 470 4.62 -25.99 14.89
CA PRO A 470 5.81 -26.52 15.57
C PRO A 470 7.10 -26.45 14.73
N THR A 471 6.98 -26.04 13.47
CA THR A 471 8.09 -25.98 12.52
C THR A 471 8.05 -24.69 11.70
N PHE A 472 9.21 -24.26 11.23
CA PHE A 472 9.34 -23.12 10.31
C PHE A 472 10.24 -23.50 9.12
N GLU A 473 9.97 -22.94 7.95
CA GLU A 473 10.85 -23.11 6.79
C GLU A 473 12.11 -22.26 6.96
N ILE A 474 13.29 -22.81 6.64
CA ILE A 474 14.54 -22.06 6.75
C ILE A 474 14.47 -20.77 5.93
N GLY A 475 14.86 -19.66 6.58
CA GLY A 475 14.80 -18.31 6.01
C GLY A 475 13.43 -17.63 6.10
N SER A 476 12.39 -18.30 6.63
CA SER A 476 11.11 -17.65 6.94
C SER A 476 11.21 -16.74 8.18
N LEU A 477 10.27 -15.80 8.29
CA LEU A 477 10.16 -14.92 9.44
C LEU A 477 9.89 -15.73 10.71
N LEU A 478 10.56 -15.37 11.80
CA LEU A 478 10.28 -15.89 13.14
C LEU A 478 9.88 -14.73 14.05
N THR A 479 8.81 -14.93 14.82
CA THR A 479 8.31 -13.91 15.76
C THR A 479 8.08 -14.49 17.14
N ALA A 480 8.35 -13.68 18.16
CA ALA A 480 8.18 -14.03 19.56
C ALA A 480 7.10 -13.15 20.18
N ARG A 481 6.25 -13.75 21.02
CA ARG A 481 5.24 -13.06 21.82
C ARG A 481 5.29 -13.52 23.28
N VAL A 482 5.06 -12.60 24.19
CA VAL A 482 4.87 -12.86 25.63
C VAL A 482 3.61 -12.16 26.08
N GLY A 483 2.69 -12.90 26.70
CA GLY A 483 1.57 -12.33 27.45
C GLY A 483 1.80 -12.53 28.94
N ASP A 484 1.87 -11.45 29.70
CA ASP A 484 2.00 -11.48 31.16
C ASP A 484 1.41 -10.19 31.73
N ALA A 485 0.37 -10.33 32.56
CA ALA A 485 -0.30 -9.19 33.18
C ALA A 485 0.61 -8.43 34.15
N ASP A 486 1.65 -9.06 34.70
CA ASP A 486 2.57 -8.46 35.66
C ASP A 486 3.60 -7.53 34.99
N LEU A 487 3.76 -7.64 33.67
CA LEU A 487 4.63 -6.77 32.88
C LEU A 487 3.99 -5.41 32.54
N ASN A 488 2.66 -5.31 32.58
CA ASN A 488 1.92 -4.07 32.31
C ASN A 488 1.81 -3.22 33.59
N GLN A 489 2.86 -2.45 33.89
CA GLN A 489 3.00 -1.66 35.11
C GLN A 489 2.44 -0.24 34.97
N ASP A 490 2.53 0.36 33.77
CA ASP A 490 1.99 1.69 33.49
C ASP A 490 1.04 1.67 32.28
N PRO A 491 -0.29 1.69 32.54
CA PRO A 491 -1.33 1.69 31.51
C PRO A 491 -1.28 2.85 30.49
N MET A 492 -0.43 3.85 30.67
CA MET A 492 -0.35 5.04 29.80
C MET A 492 0.81 4.99 28.80
N VAL A 493 1.72 4.02 28.92
CA VAL A 493 2.89 3.90 28.06
C VAL A 493 3.04 2.47 27.58
N THR A 494 3.60 2.29 26.38
CA THR A 494 4.06 0.97 25.96
C THR A 494 5.34 0.62 26.72
N GLU A 495 5.42 -0.62 27.18
CA GLU A 495 6.57 -1.12 27.94
C GLU A 495 7.42 -2.09 27.12
N GLU A 496 8.62 -2.40 27.61
CA GLU A 496 9.53 -3.35 26.99
C GLU A 496 9.90 -4.49 27.94
N VAL A 497 10.12 -5.68 27.40
CA VAL A 497 10.63 -6.83 28.15
C VAL A 497 11.75 -7.54 27.39
N THR A 498 12.80 -7.94 28.10
CA THR A 498 13.88 -8.73 27.52
C THR A 498 13.66 -10.22 27.77
N VAL A 499 13.69 -11.01 26.71
CA VAL A 499 13.58 -12.47 26.72
C VAL A 499 14.89 -13.12 26.24
N ALA A 500 15.08 -14.40 26.56
CA ALA A 500 16.21 -15.17 26.06
C ALA A 500 15.79 -15.97 24.81
N ILE A 501 16.60 -15.92 23.77
CA ILE A 501 16.46 -16.76 22.58
C ILE A 501 17.70 -17.63 22.43
N SER A 502 17.51 -18.89 22.04
CA SER A 502 18.62 -19.83 21.87
C SER A 502 18.32 -20.91 20.82
N SER A 503 19.37 -21.62 20.39
CA SER A 503 19.23 -22.79 19.52
C SER A 503 20.02 -23.99 20.03
N ASN A 504 19.58 -25.19 19.65
CA ASN A 504 20.37 -26.42 19.86
C ASN A 504 21.66 -26.49 19.01
N SER A 505 21.86 -25.52 18.09
CA SER A 505 23.09 -25.35 17.31
C SER A 505 24.10 -24.41 17.94
N GLY A 506 23.76 -23.77 19.07
CA GLY A 506 24.66 -22.96 19.89
C GLY A 506 24.49 -21.43 19.76
N LEU A 507 23.44 -20.95 19.09
CA LEU A 507 23.05 -19.54 19.14
C LEU A 507 22.42 -19.23 20.51
N SER A 508 22.71 -18.05 21.04
CA SER A 508 22.12 -17.57 22.29
C SER A 508 22.26 -16.06 22.37
N ASP A 509 21.13 -15.36 22.47
CA ASP A 509 21.07 -13.91 22.54
C ASP A 509 19.90 -13.46 23.44
N ALA A 510 19.84 -12.16 23.70
CA ALA A 510 18.70 -11.51 24.31
C ALA A 510 17.87 -10.80 23.22
N LEU A 511 16.55 -10.86 23.32
CA LEU A 511 15.61 -10.18 22.43
C LEU A 511 14.75 -9.23 23.25
N THR A 512 14.62 -7.98 22.82
CA THR A 512 13.69 -7.01 23.42
C THR A 512 12.36 -7.10 22.69
N LEU A 513 11.28 -7.29 23.45
CA LEU A 513 9.90 -7.28 22.97
C LEU A 513 9.24 -5.98 23.40
N VAL A 514 8.40 -5.42 22.54
CA VAL A 514 7.66 -4.17 22.79
C VAL A 514 6.18 -4.48 22.98
N GLU A 515 5.55 -3.83 23.95
CA GLU A 515 4.11 -3.97 24.20
C GLU A 515 3.29 -3.57 22.98
N GLN A 516 2.32 -4.41 22.63
CA GLN A 516 1.49 -4.30 21.43
C GLN A 516 0.27 -3.41 21.66
N GLY A 517 0.56 -2.17 22.08
CA GLY A 517 -0.39 -1.16 22.54
C GLY A 517 -0.31 -0.95 24.05
N ALA A 518 -0.41 0.31 24.49
CA ALA A 518 -0.34 0.63 25.91
C ALA A 518 -1.45 -0.10 26.69
N ASN A 519 -1.13 -0.57 27.89
CA ASN A 519 -2.03 -1.30 28.76
C ASN A 519 -2.48 -2.67 28.21
N ARG A 520 -1.79 -3.28 27.25
CA ARG A 520 -2.22 -4.54 26.61
C ARG A 520 -1.81 -5.77 27.41
N GLY A 521 -0.63 -5.76 28.02
CA GLY A 521 0.00 -6.92 28.67
C GLY A 521 0.50 -8.00 27.68
N VAL A 522 0.68 -7.65 26.40
CA VAL A 522 1.25 -8.53 25.37
C VAL A 522 2.39 -7.82 24.67
N PHE A 523 3.52 -8.49 24.54
CA PHE A 523 4.77 -7.98 23.99
C PHE A 523 5.18 -8.83 22.81
N ALA A 524 5.68 -8.22 21.73
CA ALA A 524 6.13 -8.96 20.54
C ALA A 524 7.41 -8.37 19.93
N ALA A 525 8.11 -9.19 19.14
CA ALA A 525 9.17 -8.76 18.23
C ALA A 525 9.46 -9.84 17.17
N THR A 526 10.13 -9.41 16.11
CA THR A 526 10.75 -10.28 15.10
C THR A 526 12.14 -10.75 15.56
N LEU A 527 12.47 -12.02 15.34
CA LEU A 527 13.80 -12.58 15.65
C LEU A 527 14.83 -12.19 14.56
N PRO A 528 16.12 -12.10 14.92
CA PRO A 528 17.18 -11.91 13.93
C PRO A 528 17.28 -13.06 12.92
N ASP A 529 17.65 -12.73 11.68
CA ASP A 529 17.84 -13.67 10.56
C ASP A 529 18.81 -14.83 10.85
N SER A 530 19.69 -14.69 11.85
CA SER A 530 20.58 -15.77 12.28
C SER A 530 19.82 -16.97 12.87
N TYR A 531 18.61 -16.75 13.40
CA TYR A 531 17.74 -17.78 13.97
C TYR A 531 16.85 -18.46 12.93
N SER A 532 16.55 -17.78 11.81
CA SER A 532 15.80 -18.36 10.68
C SER A 532 16.71 -19.06 9.65
N ASN A 533 17.95 -18.58 9.47
CA ASN A 533 18.93 -19.14 8.53
C ASN A 533 19.81 -20.24 9.16
N VAL A 534 19.17 -21.26 9.71
CA VAL A 534 19.82 -22.39 10.40
C VAL A 534 19.74 -23.68 9.59
N THR A 535 20.44 -24.73 10.02
CA THR A 535 20.34 -26.04 9.37
C THR A 535 19.01 -26.74 9.69
N PRO A 536 18.48 -27.61 8.81
CA PRO A 536 17.28 -28.39 9.11
C PRO A 536 17.43 -29.21 10.40
N GLY A 537 16.35 -29.30 11.18
CA GLY A 537 16.32 -29.95 12.50
C GLY A 537 16.87 -29.10 13.64
N THR A 538 17.31 -27.86 13.38
CA THR A 538 17.67 -26.91 14.44
C THR A 538 16.41 -26.54 15.22
N VAL A 539 16.46 -26.63 16.54
CA VAL A 539 15.37 -26.21 17.43
C VAL A 539 15.71 -24.83 17.97
N ILE A 540 14.82 -23.87 17.73
CA ILE A 540 14.87 -22.53 18.30
C ILE A 540 13.99 -22.52 19.55
N THR A 541 14.47 -21.91 20.63
CA THR A 541 13.80 -21.82 21.92
C THR A 541 13.72 -20.37 22.35
N LEU A 542 12.50 -19.91 22.60
CA LEU A 542 12.19 -18.69 23.33
C LEU A 542 12.01 -19.06 24.80
N ALA A 543 12.67 -18.33 25.70
CA ALA A 543 12.56 -18.51 27.14
C ALA A 543 12.31 -17.18 27.86
N TYR A 544 11.34 -17.18 28.76
CA TYR A 544 10.95 -16.04 29.58
C TYR A 544 10.77 -16.50 31.03
N THR A 545 11.25 -15.72 32.00
CA THR A 545 11.00 -15.99 33.43
C THR A 545 9.84 -15.12 33.89
N ASP A 546 8.72 -15.77 34.19
CA ASP A 546 7.51 -15.15 34.73
C ASP A 546 7.83 -14.35 36.00
N VAL A 547 7.37 -13.10 36.06
CA VAL A 547 7.69 -12.15 37.14
C VAL A 547 7.03 -12.55 38.46
N SER A 548 5.80 -13.06 38.44
CA SER A 548 5.08 -13.41 39.67
C SER A 548 5.38 -14.82 40.16
N GLU A 549 5.55 -15.78 39.25
CA GLU A 549 5.79 -17.18 39.61
C GLU A 549 7.28 -17.53 39.75
N ALA A 550 8.19 -16.69 39.22
CA ALA A 550 9.62 -16.96 39.09
C ALA A 550 9.91 -18.30 38.40
N MET A 551 9.06 -18.67 37.45
CA MET A 551 9.13 -19.92 36.69
C MET A 551 9.44 -19.61 35.23
N GLU A 552 10.35 -20.40 34.64
CA GLU A 552 10.67 -20.28 33.23
C GLU A 552 9.57 -20.88 32.36
N LYS A 553 9.10 -20.08 31.39
CA LYS A 553 8.20 -20.45 30.31
C LYS A 553 8.99 -20.55 29.03
N THR A 554 8.72 -21.58 28.23
CA THR A 554 9.42 -21.79 26.97
C THR A 554 8.47 -22.10 25.83
N SER A 555 8.75 -21.57 24.65
CA SER A 555 8.16 -21.99 23.37
C SER A 555 9.26 -22.38 22.40
N THR A 556 9.00 -23.35 21.53
CA THR A 556 10.01 -23.90 20.62
C THR A 556 9.45 -24.15 19.23
N THR A 557 10.27 -23.90 18.22
CA THR A 557 9.99 -24.29 16.84
C THR A 557 11.20 -24.96 16.19
N THR A 558 10.96 -25.84 15.23
CA THR A 558 12.02 -26.63 14.57
C THR A 558 12.15 -26.25 13.10
N ALA A 559 13.37 -25.93 12.68
CA ALA A 559 13.69 -25.64 11.29
C ALA A 559 13.45 -26.87 10.41
N VAL A 560 12.72 -26.70 9.32
CA VAL A 560 12.59 -27.69 8.26
C VAL A 560 13.20 -27.15 6.98
N ASP A 561 13.67 -28.06 6.13
CA ASP A 561 14.07 -27.68 4.78
C ASP A 561 12.92 -26.90 4.13
N VAL A 562 13.27 -25.84 3.39
CA VAL A 562 12.32 -25.16 2.51
C VAL A 562 11.68 -26.24 1.66
N SER A 563 10.36 -26.41 1.77
CA SER A 563 9.66 -27.36 0.93
C SER A 563 10.05 -27.02 -0.51
N THR A 564 10.61 -27.98 -1.26
CA THR A 564 10.90 -27.71 -2.67
C THR A 564 9.57 -27.23 -3.27
N PRO A 565 9.46 -25.99 -3.77
CA PRO A 565 8.22 -25.51 -4.32
C PRO A 565 7.77 -26.57 -5.31
N VAL A 566 6.52 -27.02 -5.23
CA VAL A 566 5.99 -27.81 -6.32
C VAL A 566 5.97 -26.86 -7.51
N LEU A 567 7.01 -26.91 -8.35
CA LEU A 567 7.27 -25.98 -9.46
C LEU A 567 6.10 -25.95 -10.47
N SER A 568 5.16 -26.88 -10.33
CA SER A 568 3.90 -26.96 -11.05
C SER A 568 2.73 -27.27 -10.12
N ASP A 569 1.77 -26.36 -10.05
CA ASP A 569 0.47 -26.58 -9.42
C ASP A 569 -0.50 -27.09 -10.50
N VAL A 570 -0.93 -28.36 -10.41
CA VAL A 570 -1.79 -28.97 -11.42
C VAL A 570 -3.14 -29.31 -10.80
N SER A 571 -4.19 -28.61 -11.23
CA SER A 571 -5.55 -28.83 -10.75
C SER A 571 -6.40 -29.64 -11.74
N ILE A 572 -7.35 -30.41 -11.21
CA ILE A 572 -8.42 -31.09 -11.94
C ILE A 572 -9.53 -30.07 -12.19
N THR A 573 -9.59 -29.56 -13.42
CA THR A 573 -10.59 -28.56 -13.82
C THR A 573 -11.92 -29.15 -14.26
N ASP A 574 -11.99 -30.46 -14.51
CA ASP A 574 -13.22 -31.16 -14.94
C ASP A 574 -13.08 -32.67 -14.76
N LEU A 575 -13.99 -33.28 -13.99
CA LEU A 575 -14.22 -34.72 -13.94
C LEU A 575 -15.60 -35.00 -14.54
N SER A 576 -15.61 -35.54 -15.75
CA SER A 576 -16.83 -35.84 -16.50
C SER A 576 -17.07 -37.34 -16.55
N VAL A 577 -18.01 -37.80 -15.73
CA VAL A 577 -18.57 -39.17 -15.73
C VAL A 577 -20.07 -39.09 -16.07
N PRO A 578 -20.68 -40.13 -16.66
CA PRO A 578 -22.11 -40.12 -16.92
C PRO A 578 -22.89 -40.15 -15.60
N THR A 579 -23.96 -39.36 -15.48
CA THR A 579 -24.79 -39.34 -14.26
C THR A 579 -25.57 -40.63 -14.07
N TRP A 580 -25.97 -41.28 -15.16
CA TRP A 580 -26.55 -42.62 -15.14
C TRP A 580 -26.29 -43.38 -16.44
N VAL A 581 -26.24 -44.71 -16.36
CA VAL A 581 -26.01 -45.64 -17.48
C VAL A 581 -26.81 -46.93 -17.30
N PHE A 582 -26.94 -47.75 -18.35
CA PHE A 582 -27.48 -49.11 -18.20
C PHE A 582 -26.36 -50.13 -18.06
N ASP A 583 -26.62 -51.21 -17.32
CA ASP A 583 -25.76 -52.39 -17.24
C ASP A 583 -25.33 -52.91 -18.63
N GLY A 584 -24.04 -53.19 -18.77
CA GLY A 584 -23.36 -53.57 -20.00
C GLY A 584 -23.16 -52.46 -21.03
N SER A 585 -23.39 -51.18 -20.68
CA SER A 585 -23.23 -50.06 -21.62
C SER A 585 -21.80 -49.52 -21.61
N PRO A 586 -21.13 -49.39 -22.78
CA PRO A 586 -19.83 -48.74 -22.87
C PRO A 586 -19.99 -47.21 -22.82
N ASN A 587 -19.17 -46.56 -21.98
CA ASN A 587 -19.17 -45.13 -21.74
C ASN A 587 -17.74 -44.58 -21.75
N MET A 588 -17.64 -43.25 -21.89
CA MET A 588 -16.37 -42.54 -21.84
C MET A 588 -16.34 -41.69 -20.57
N LEU A 589 -15.32 -41.88 -19.76
CA LEU A 589 -14.98 -41.03 -18.63
C LEU A 589 -13.88 -40.07 -19.06
N SER A 590 -13.83 -38.86 -18.53
CA SER A 590 -12.72 -37.95 -18.78
C SER A 590 -12.33 -37.12 -17.57
N VAL A 591 -11.02 -36.94 -17.41
CA VAL A 591 -10.40 -36.05 -16.43
C VAL A 591 -9.64 -34.97 -17.20
N THR A 592 -9.90 -33.69 -16.92
CA THR A 592 -9.16 -32.57 -17.49
C THR A 592 -8.34 -31.89 -16.41
N ILE A 593 -7.03 -31.88 -16.58
CA ILE A 593 -6.10 -31.18 -15.69
C ILE A 593 -5.65 -29.86 -16.33
N GLN A 594 -5.22 -28.92 -15.49
CA GLN A 594 -4.59 -27.68 -15.90
C GLN A 594 -3.36 -27.42 -15.03
N ASN A 595 -2.23 -27.07 -15.64
CA ASN A 595 -1.15 -26.44 -14.89
C ASN A 595 -1.54 -24.97 -14.63
N ASP A 596 -1.56 -24.55 -13.37
CA ASP A 596 -2.04 -23.24 -12.95
C ASP A 596 -1.33 -22.11 -13.72
N LYS A 597 -2.00 -20.97 -13.87
CA LYS A 597 -1.42 -19.78 -14.48
C LYS A 597 -0.32 -19.15 -13.62
N LEU A 598 -0.32 -19.41 -12.31
CA LEU A 598 0.68 -18.95 -11.36
C LEU A 598 1.85 -19.93 -11.18
N ALA A 599 1.80 -21.10 -11.82
CA ALA A 599 2.86 -22.09 -11.73
C ALA A 599 4.21 -21.57 -12.28
N ALA A 600 5.30 -21.93 -11.60
CA ALA A 600 6.65 -21.46 -11.91
C ALA A 600 7.29 -22.17 -13.13
N GLY A 601 6.73 -23.31 -13.56
CA GLY A 601 7.32 -24.11 -14.63
C GLY A 601 6.37 -25.14 -15.25
N PHE A 602 6.93 -25.96 -16.14
CA PHE A 602 6.23 -27.06 -16.79
C PHE A 602 5.98 -28.21 -15.81
N ALA A 603 4.84 -28.90 -15.96
CA ALA A 603 4.45 -30.00 -15.08
C ALA A 603 4.58 -31.37 -15.76
N SER A 604 5.03 -32.37 -15.01
CA SER A 604 4.99 -33.78 -15.43
C SER A 604 4.49 -34.64 -14.28
N GLY A 605 3.66 -35.64 -14.57
CA GLY A 605 2.98 -36.38 -13.53
C GLY A 605 2.06 -37.48 -14.03
N THR A 606 1.18 -37.94 -13.15
CA THR A 606 0.17 -38.97 -13.43
C THR A 606 -1.21 -38.51 -12.97
N VAL A 607 -2.23 -39.03 -13.65
CA VAL A 607 -3.63 -38.96 -13.25
C VAL A 607 -4.11 -40.37 -12.98
N LEU A 608 -4.75 -40.57 -11.83
CA LEU A 608 -5.41 -41.81 -11.42
C LEU A 608 -6.91 -41.55 -11.30
N LEU A 609 -7.74 -42.44 -11.82
CA LEU A 609 -9.19 -42.44 -11.67
C LEU A 609 -9.64 -43.83 -11.20
N THR A 610 -10.23 -43.90 -10.01
CA THR A 610 -10.76 -45.14 -9.44
C THR A 610 -12.29 -45.08 -9.32
N GLY A 611 -12.94 -46.22 -9.47
CA GLY A 611 -14.36 -46.41 -9.21
C GLY A 611 -14.58 -47.36 -8.04
N SER A 612 -15.64 -47.16 -7.25
CA SER A 612 -16.02 -48.06 -6.15
C SER A 612 -16.42 -49.47 -6.63
N ASP A 613 -16.63 -49.65 -7.94
CA ASP A 613 -16.81 -50.94 -8.62
C ASP A 613 -15.48 -51.72 -8.83
N GLY A 614 -14.35 -51.14 -8.41
CA GLY A 614 -13.02 -51.71 -8.58
C GLY A 614 -12.34 -51.32 -9.89
N SER A 615 -12.95 -50.44 -10.71
CA SER A 615 -12.32 -49.90 -11.91
C SER A 615 -11.14 -48.99 -11.55
N GLU A 616 -10.05 -49.08 -12.30
CA GLU A 616 -8.87 -48.23 -12.14
C GLU A 616 -8.32 -47.80 -13.51
N PHE A 617 -8.06 -46.51 -13.68
CA PHE A 617 -7.50 -45.94 -14.89
C PHE A 617 -6.37 -44.97 -14.58
N THR A 618 -5.22 -45.16 -15.24
CA THR A 618 -4.04 -44.32 -15.02
C THR A 618 -3.53 -43.75 -16.34
N ALA A 619 -3.12 -42.48 -16.33
CA ALA A 619 -2.46 -41.83 -17.46
C ALA A 619 -1.30 -40.95 -17.00
N SER A 620 -0.23 -40.86 -17.79
CA SER A 620 0.90 -39.96 -17.52
C SER A 620 0.86 -38.73 -18.43
N PHE A 621 1.42 -37.63 -17.95
CA PHE A 621 1.71 -36.44 -18.75
C PHE A 621 3.11 -35.93 -18.49
N SER A 622 3.65 -35.23 -19.49
CA SER A 622 4.93 -34.53 -19.39
C SER A 622 4.83 -33.15 -20.03
N ASP A 623 5.66 -32.24 -19.55
CA ASP A 623 5.84 -30.90 -20.13
C ASP A 623 4.52 -30.11 -20.33
N LEU A 624 3.59 -30.23 -19.38
CA LEU A 624 2.37 -29.43 -19.38
C LEU A 624 2.73 -27.98 -19.01
N GLY A 625 2.75 -27.09 -20.01
CA GLY A 625 3.12 -25.69 -19.80
C GLY A 625 2.15 -24.91 -18.91
N VAL A 626 2.65 -23.86 -18.28
CA VAL A 626 1.90 -22.94 -17.41
C VAL A 626 0.61 -22.44 -18.09
N GLY A 627 -0.51 -22.52 -17.39
CA GLY A 627 -1.85 -22.15 -17.89
C GLY A 627 -2.42 -23.09 -18.97
N LYS A 628 -1.78 -24.21 -19.31
CA LYS A 628 -2.26 -25.16 -20.32
C LYS A 628 -3.09 -26.29 -19.71
N LYS A 629 -4.06 -26.78 -20.49
CA LYS A 629 -4.95 -27.88 -20.13
C LYS A 629 -4.59 -29.16 -20.88
N LEU A 630 -4.80 -30.30 -20.24
CA LEU A 630 -4.72 -31.61 -20.85
C LEU A 630 -5.91 -32.47 -20.43
N ARG A 631 -6.50 -33.21 -21.37
CA ARG A 631 -7.67 -34.06 -21.12
C ARG A 631 -7.36 -35.51 -21.39
N PHE A 632 -7.63 -36.37 -20.42
CA PHE A 632 -7.56 -37.83 -20.52
C PHE A 632 -8.95 -38.42 -20.73
N ARG A 633 -9.02 -39.53 -21.45
CA ARG A 633 -10.29 -40.23 -21.75
C ARG A 633 -10.13 -41.72 -21.51
N PHE A 634 -11.03 -42.28 -20.72
CA PHE A 634 -11.02 -43.68 -20.33
C PHE A 634 -12.32 -44.35 -20.76
N LYS A 635 -12.21 -45.57 -21.29
CA LYS A 635 -13.37 -46.37 -21.65
C LYS A 635 -13.76 -47.22 -20.45
N TRP A 636 -15.01 -47.08 -20.02
CA TRP A 636 -15.59 -47.87 -18.94
C TRP A 636 -16.85 -48.56 -19.44
N THR A 637 -17.07 -49.81 -19.05
CA THR A 637 -18.32 -50.53 -19.32
C THR A 637 -18.94 -50.83 -17.98
N ALA A 638 -20.15 -50.32 -17.75
CA ALA A 638 -20.84 -50.53 -16.50
C ALA A 638 -21.22 -52.01 -16.36
N GLU A 639 -20.93 -52.60 -15.21
CA GLU A 639 -21.27 -53.98 -14.87
C GLU A 639 -21.82 -54.01 -13.45
N LEU A 640 -23.06 -54.46 -13.30
CA LEU A 640 -23.67 -54.65 -11.98
C LEU A 640 -23.16 -55.94 -11.34
N ALA A 641 -22.87 -55.93 -10.03
CA ALA A 641 -22.55 -57.17 -9.32
C ALA A 641 -23.76 -58.13 -9.27
N ASP A 642 -24.97 -57.58 -9.15
CA ASP A 642 -26.24 -58.28 -9.40
C ASP A 642 -26.98 -57.61 -10.57
N PRO A 643 -27.17 -58.28 -11.72
CA PRO A 643 -27.82 -57.71 -12.90
C PRO A 643 -29.32 -57.39 -12.70
N THR A 644 -29.87 -57.63 -11.50
CA THR A 644 -31.25 -57.34 -11.12
C THR A 644 -31.39 -56.16 -10.15
N VAL A 645 -30.28 -55.63 -9.62
CA VAL A 645 -30.27 -54.56 -8.61
C VAL A 645 -29.47 -53.36 -9.14
N PRO A 646 -30.06 -52.16 -9.25
CA PRO A 646 -29.30 -50.95 -9.57
C PRO A 646 -28.25 -50.62 -8.49
N GLU A 647 -27.09 -50.14 -8.91
CA GLU A 647 -25.96 -49.78 -8.03
C GLU A 647 -25.42 -48.40 -8.40
N SER A 648 -24.62 -47.79 -7.51
CA SER A 648 -23.92 -46.53 -7.79
C SER A 648 -22.42 -46.75 -7.76
N VAL A 649 -21.71 -46.12 -8.68
CA VAL A 649 -20.25 -46.11 -8.74
C VAL A 649 -19.76 -44.71 -8.33
N GLU A 650 -19.05 -44.65 -7.23
CA GLU A 650 -18.35 -43.47 -6.74
C GLU A 650 -16.98 -43.40 -7.43
N TRP A 651 -16.70 -42.29 -8.08
CA TRP A 651 -15.48 -42.03 -8.83
C TRP A 651 -14.59 -41.08 -8.05
N VAL A 652 -13.31 -41.43 -7.91
CA VAL A 652 -12.28 -40.58 -7.32
C VAL A 652 -11.16 -40.39 -8.34
N ALA A 653 -10.93 -39.15 -8.76
CA ALA A 653 -9.80 -38.76 -9.58
C ALA A 653 -8.74 -38.09 -8.70
N SER A 654 -7.47 -38.38 -8.94
CA SER A 654 -6.34 -37.68 -8.34
C SER A 654 -5.26 -37.38 -9.39
N VAL A 655 -4.51 -36.32 -9.14
CA VAL A 655 -3.34 -35.97 -9.95
C VAL A 655 -2.11 -35.90 -9.06
N THR A 656 -1.04 -36.56 -9.50
CA THR A 656 0.25 -36.65 -8.81
C THR A 656 1.32 -35.98 -9.64
N VAL A 657 2.08 -35.06 -9.04
CA VAL A 657 3.26 -34.40 -9.63
C VAL A 657 4.41 -34.60 -8.65
N ALA A 658 5.58 -35.00 -9.16
CA ALA A 658 6.78 -35.24 -8.33
C ALA A 658 6.48 -36.14 -7.11
N ASP A 659 5.77 -37.24 -7.35
CA ASP A 659 5.34 -38.24 -6.35
C ASP A 659 4.43 -37.70 -5.22
N THR A 660 3.88 -36.49 -5.36
CA THR A 660 2.94 -35.87 -4.41
C THR A 660 1.57 -35.68 -5.07
N ILE A 661 0.48 -36.04 -4.39
CA ILE A 661 -0.89 -35.74 -4.86
C ILE A 661 -1.12 -34.23 -4.69
N VAL A 662 -1.43 -33.55 -5.79
CA VAL A 662 -1.60 -32.09 -5.80
C VAL A 662 -3.06 -31.66 -5.95
N ASP A 663 -3.95 -32.51 -6.44
CA ASP A 663 -5.40 -32.24 -6.47
C ASP A 663 -6.23 -33.54 -6.58
N GLY A 664 -7.52 -33.46 -6.24
CA GLY A 664 -8.49 -34.55 -6.28
C GLY A 664 -9.90 -34.10 -6.63
N ALA A 665 -10.69 -34.97 -7.24
CA ALA A 665 -12.09 -34.69 -7.59
C ALA A 665 -12.95 -35.95 -7.47
N GLU A 666 -14.23 -35.77 -7.10
CA GLU A 666 -15.17 -36.87 -6.91
C GLU A 666 -16.40 -36.72 -7.81
N ALA A 667 -16.99 -37.84 -8.23
CA ALA A 667 -18.24 -37.86 -9.00
C ALA A 667 -19.01 -39.17 -8.80
N LEU A 668 -20.28 -39.21 -9.20
CA LEU A 668 -21.15 -40.37 -9.01
C LEU A 668 -21.83 -40.77 -10.34
N THR A 669 -21.92 -42.07 -10.58
CA THR A 669 -22.70 -42.65 -11.68
C THR A 669 -23.70 -43.69 -11.16
N GLU A 670 -24.98 -43.54 -11.51
CA GLU A 670 -25.99 -44.58 -11.28
C GLU A 670 -25.98 -45.64 -12.41
N VAL A 671 -25.78 -46.92 -12.08
CA VAL A 671 -25.91 -48.04 -13.01
C VAL A 671 -27.28 -48.68 -12.86
N LYS A 672 -28.08 -48.63 -13.94
CA LYS A 672 -29.47 -49.10 -13.96
C LYS A 672 -29.57 -50.45 -14.66
N VAL A 673 -30.46 -51.30 -14.15
CA VAL A 673 -30.81 -52.57 -14.80
C VAL A 673 -31.44 -52.29 -16.16
N LYS A 674 -31.00 -53.02 -17.19
CA LYS A 674 -31.50 -52.85 -18.56
C LYS A 674 -32.97 -53.35 -18.68
N PRO A 675 -33.92 -52.53 -19.14
CA PRO A 675 -35.30 -52.98 -19.33
C PRO A 675 -35.39 -54.04 -20.43
N GLY A 676 -35.88 -55.24 -20.09
CA GLY A 676 -36.40 -56.18 -21.10
C GLY A 676 -35.57 -57.42 -21.47
N LYS A 677 -34.71 -57.96 -20.60
CA LYS A 677 -34.39 -59.41 -20.69
C LYS A 677 -35.38 -60.19 -19.83
N ARG A 678 -36.41 -60.74 -20.46
CA ARG A 678 -37.27 -61.77 -19.84
C ARG A 678 -36.37 -62.87 -19.29
N ALA A 679 -36.56 -63.19 -18.01
CA ALA A 679 -36.09 -64.45 -17.44
C ALA A 679 -36.62 -65.60 -18.31
N ASN A 680 -35.72 -66.26 -19.04
CA ASN A 680 -35.96 -67.61 -19.52
C ASN A 680 -35.09 -68.53 -18.66
N LYS A 681 -35.79 -69.27 -17.79
CA LYS A 681 -35.42 -70.51 -17.08
C LYS A 681 -33.95 -70.79 -16.81
#